data_AF-A0A1V4EET0-F1
#
_entry.id   AF-A0A1V4EET0-F1
#
_cell.length_a   1.000
_cell.length_b   1.000
_cell.length_c   1.000
_cell.angle_alpha   90.00
_cell.angle_beta   90.00
_cell.angle_gamma   90.00
#
_symmetry.space_group_name_H-M   'P 1'
#
loop_
_entity.id
_entity.type
_entity.pdbx_description
1 polymer ?
#
loop_
_entity_poly.entity_id
_entity_poly.type
_entity_poly.pdbx_seq_one_letter_code
_entity_poly.pdbx_strand_id
1 'polypeptide(L)'
;MMAGLLTGLPQAASADAQRDEETTALVSAVERFAAVGRGMAALGPMGEQLPLVGLVPGGEDGLGLGDLFDVAVYDQLKNLTSLSGLEDEYPLSGPRTGRLLAKASTQGGVRHLDLTLEVTRTVADRPVSVSSAQPKVSLATSGGVDVTLKLGAKLPFAYDPATKTAWLGKDAVVTVQADGHLAAGAKPSAAFGILGVDLSAGSSLSFASTFTCTASDPDGDGRLDLRELGADGAAAGLFTFSRKGSATARLAVTAQPFAGAQVEGATATVDVNWPDLAAGGPQVSVGQPDLDRLNRFQTLTPKDLLDGLTHLSSAITAVQRARWGGQGDLDLPFMRGSLADAVRISEAIDKFVADSVDRNTGQPTFTSIQDMFAALGRARGLPGGAIIKVADAGYDDATKKIAFTLVIDRAVNPAPEPLNPAGQVSSGTGAGVTYTATTLKHAGQKWTPGEFAGRTITAGTSTGMVADNTADVVTLTGDGWRGGVPAAGTAYRIAAADPMIGQVTLGDTFKARAGLAQANATTSVAGVMRGYHAAATVVLDLGDPATGQECATRPDGQQKACPYKHINPDGSATVVTELPRPADRIMLRTGRDLFGARLSVLTSVNVDAVVGYLGVRLTGDLSMSSRSGGDVVKVGLKDVGDVPLTRLFERLANNPSDILTSQVDAAARARLTFGVPGLADFFGGKVTGDVEMPDIRTPDTLVFRGFDQIGKVKNFAFDPDNPQALFGALVKSLGALATYLDHVQPSGPVGTAMTTKLPLLGRSLSDLVAADEMGSGPGVVYGDGACGSENGFVTDPSRTFAQTHIGRGVVIGTRVMTVQAVCGEHTMVFTAKFGEARPEPGTAYALRSPLRDAIDRLTAAPPDTVQALVAELNKALGGQVRIGYEDGALRLSLAYDKKAALKEPLRFSFGDSSLVAASGSGTLDASVGGQIRLGVRVALKRDFDLARDLLIDTDSGLDLEASARLDGTIKANIGPLPVSVGKADDDPMQARLAYGVNLRYDGGSREAVPPADFFAGLDLSLNETTEPVTCDRDPRRDETDLALCAVLPAYVNGSPITADGRHALVLRLPRAAPLADMFDLTKKLPGDIERLEVPEFDFSTLPAGLELDWSNLGDGIDRYLTALETGMRTASYGGRLPLVGDDLQQGADFVAPSARRSRRPSPSCRTAAGCPPARTCASGTTPSWPPRSAPACNR
;
A
#
# COMPACT_ATOMS: atom_id res chain seq x y z
N MET A 1 -65.39 -5.91 45.01
CA MET A 1 -65.26 -4.83 46.02
C MET A 1 -64.01 -5.12 46.84
N MET A 2 -63.07 -4.18 46.98
CA MET A 2 -61.94 -4.16 47.95
C MET A 2 -61.00 -5.39 47.99
N ALA A 3 -59.73 -5.30 48.37
CA ALA A 3 -58.71 -4.24 48.34
C ALA A 3 -57.36 -4.97 48.10
N GLY A 4 -56.29 -4.39 47.58
CA GLY A 4 -55.46 -3.34 48.22
C GLY A 4 -53.99 -3.73 48.02
N LEU A 5 -53.05 -2.78 48.06
CA LEU A 5 -51.64 -3.04 47.73
C LEU A 5 -50.90 -3.76 48.88
N LEU A 6 -49.93 -4.60 48.51
CA LEU A 6 -48.64 -4.69 49.22
C LEU A 6 -47.50 -4.85 48.19
N THR A 7 -46.38 -4.19 48.45
CA THR A 7 -45.24 -4.09 47.52
C THR A 7 -44.31 -5.29 47.59
N GLY A 8 -43.65 -5.62 46.48
CA GLY A 8 -42.80 -6.80 46.36
C GLY A 8 -41.51 -6.74 47.19
N LEU A 9 -41.03 -7.94 47.57
CA LEU A 9 -39.65 -8.20 47.97
C LEU A 9 -38.92 -8.89 46.80
N PRO A 10 -37.61 -8.70 46.62
CA PRO A 10 -36.86 -9.39 45.58
C PRO A 10 -36.88 -10.90 45.84
N GLN A 11 -37.20 -11.68 44.80
CA GLN A 11 -37.08 -13.13 44.84
C GLN A 11 -35.60 -13.48 44.98
N ALA A 12 -35.21 -14.05 46.12
CA ALA A 12 -33.83 -14.46 46.36
C ALA A 12 -33.41 -15.48 45.29
N ALA A 13 -32.28 -15.22 44.64
CA ALA A 13 -31.64 -16.24 43.81
C ALA A 13 -31.33 -17.45 44.69
N SER A 14 -31.61 -18.65 44.19
CA SER A 14 -31.07 -19.87 44.77
C SER A 14 -29.55 -19.79 44.67
N ALA A 15 -28.86 -19.62 45.81
CA ALA A 15 -27.42 -19.73 45.83
C ALA A 15 -27.03 -21.15 45.38
N ASP A 16 -26.07 -21.24 44.46
CA ASP A 16 -25.45 -22.52 44.13
C ASP A 16 -24.94 -23.16 45.43
N ALA A 17 -25.18 -24.47 45.59
CA ALA A 17 -24.83 -25.19 46.80
C ALA A 17 -23.30 -25.25 46.94
N GLN A 18 -22.75 -24.32 47.74
CA GLN A 18 -21.31 -24.19 47.94
C GLN A 18 -20.72 -25.52 48.42
N ARG A 19 -19.77 -26.06 47.64
CA ARG A 19 -19.07 -27.31 47.92
C ARG A 19 -18.43 -27.30 49.31
N ASP A 20 -18.52 -28.41 50.02
CA ASP A 20 -17.87 -28.55 51.33
C ASP A 20 -16.32 -28.60 51.20
N GLU A 21 -15.62 -28.31 52.30
CA GLU A 21 -14.16 -28.14 52.27
C GLU A 21 -13.41 -29.46 51.99
N GLU A 22 -13.96 -30.59 52.46
CA GLU A 22 -13.46 -31.95 52.23
C GLU A 22 -13.54 -32.33 50.74
N THR A 23 -14.72 -32.17 50.14
CA THR A 23 -14.97 -32.42 48.72
C THR A 23 -14.19 -31.44 47.84
N THR A 24 -14.01 -30.19 48.28
CA THR A 24 -13.16 -29.21 47.56
C THR A 24 -11.71 -29.66 47.52
N ALA A 25 -11.14 -30.04 48.67
CA ALA A 25 -9.76 -30.49 48.76
C ALA A 25 -9.51 -31.76 47.94
N LEU A 26 -10.45 -32.72 47.98
CA LEU A 26 -10.36 -33.98 47.22
C LEU A 26 -10.54 -33.79 45.71
N VAL A 27 -11.55 -33.03 45.26
CA VAL A 27 -11.74 -32.77 43.81
C VAL A 27 -10.55 -32.01 43.23
N SER A 28 -9.97 -31.04 43.95
CA SER A 28 -8.74 -30.38 43.51
C SER A 28 -7.47 -31.25 43.66
N ALA A 29 -7.51 -32.38 44.38
CA ALA A 29 -6.45 -33.39 44.32
C ALA A 29 -6.59 -34.26 43.07
N VAL A 30 -7.83 -34.66 42.72
CA VAL A 30 -8.16 -35.36 41.46
C VAL A 30 -7.80 -34.51 40.23
N GLU A 31 -8.09 -33.21 40.25
CA GLU A 31 -7.75 -32.26 39.18
C GLU A 31 -6.23 -32.21 38.90
N ARG A 32 -5.42 -32.11 39.96
CA ARG A 32 -3.96 -32.14 39.85
C ARG A 32 -3.43 -33.49 39.41
N PHE A 33 -4.07 -34.59 39.84
CA PHE A 33 -3.73 -35.92 39.32
C PHE A 33 -4.04 -36.05 37.83
N ALA A 34 -5.18 -35.54 37.35
CA ALA A 34 -5.52 -35.53 35.92
C ALA A 34 -4.50 -34.73 35.11
N ALA A 35 -4.12 -33.53 35.59
CA ALA A 35 -3.10 -32.69 34.96
C ALA A 35 -1.71 -33.37 34.86
N VAL A 36 -1.24 -34.02 35.94
CA VAL A 36 0.00 -34.83 35.91
C VAL A 36 -0.17 -36.08 35.04
N GLY A 37 -1.37 -36.66 35.03
CA GLY A 37 -1.77 -37.82 34.24
C GLY A 37 -1.57 -37.64 32.74
N ARG A 38 -1.73 -36.42 32.22
CA ARG A 38 -1.47 -36.10 30.80
C ARG A 38 -0.03 -36.43 30.38
N GLY A 39 0.93 -36.24 31.28
CA GLY A 39 2.34 -36.57 31.06
C GLY A 39 2.62 -38.08 31.00
N MET A 40 1.72 -38.93 31.52
CA MET A 40 1.92 -40.39 31.59
C MET A 40 1.95 -41.07 30.22
N ALA A 41 1.42 -40.41 29.17
CA ALA A 41 1.44 -40.90 27.79
C ALA A 41 2.85 -41.18 27.24
N ALA A 42 3.86 -40.43 27.70
CA ALA A 42 5.24 -40.48 27.18
C ALA A 42 6.23 -41.20 28.12
N LEU A 43 5.77 -41.78 29.24
CA LEU A 43 6.66 -42.31 30.26
C LEU A 43 7.19 -43.71 29.92
N GLY A 44 8.45 -43.75 29.51
CA GLY A 44 9.18 -44.98 29.21
C GLY A 44 8.42 -45.88 28.22
N PRO A 45 8.18 -47.16 28.54
CA PRO A 45 7.59 -48.09 27.58
C PRO A 45 6.12 -47.80 27.20
N MET A 46 5.43 -46.84 27.86
CA MET A 46 4.11 -46.38 27.42
C MET A 46 4.18 -45.43 26.20
N GLY A 47 5.30 -44.71 26.04
CA GLY A 47 5.60 -43.89 24.86
C GLY A 47 6.32 -44.66 23.74
N GLU A 48 6.74 -45.90 23.99
CA GLU A 48 7.33 -46.79 22.98
C GLU A 48 6.25 -47.44 22.10
N GLN A 49 6.62 -47.80 20.87
CA GLN A 49 5.77 -48.62 20.00
C GLN A 49 5.71 -50.08 20.50
N LEU A 50 4.52 -50.67 20.49
CA LEU A 50 4.33 -52.11 20.70
C LEU A 50 5.07 -52.91 19.62
N PRO A 51 5.88 -53.92 20.02
CA PRO A 51 6.50 -54.86 19.10
C PRO A 51 5.53 -55.42 18.05
N LEU A 52 6.04 -55.63 16.84
CA LEU A 52 5.35 -56.13 15.64
C LEU A 52 4.23 -55.23 15.07
N VAL A 53 3.53 -54.39 15.85
CA VAL A 53 2.33 -53.63 15.39
C VAL A 53 2.44 -52.10 15.39
N GLY A 54 3.55 -51.54 15.90
CA GLY A 54 3.86 -50.11 15.81
C GLY A 54 2.94 -49.17 16.60
N LEU A 55 2.02 -49.71 17.41
CA LEU A 55 1.03 -48.94 18.17
C LEU A 55 1.63 -48.45 19.50
N VAL A 56 1.59 -47.15 19.78
CA VAL A 56 2.05 -46.59 21.07
C VAL A 56 0.93 -46.66 22.11
N PRO A 57 1.06 -47.41 23.23
CA PRO A 57 -0.04 -47.63 24.18
C PRO A 57 -0.57 -46.35 24.83
N GLY A 58 0.33 -45.41 25.18
CA GLY A 58 -0.02 -44.14 25.83
C GLY A 58 -0.54 -43.06 24.88
N GLY A 59 -0.22 -43.16 23.58
CA GLY A 59 -0.54 -42.16 22.56
C GLY A 59 -2.02 -42.11 22.17
N GLU A 60 -2.41 -41.10 21.41
CA GLU A 60 -3.80 -40.81 21.00
C GLU A 60 -4.47 -41.97 20.24
N ASP A 61 -3.74 -42.61 19.32
CA ASP A 61 -4.18 -43.83 18.62
C ASP A 61 -4.31 -45.06 19.54
N GLY A 62 -3.63 -45.05 20.69
CA GLY A 62 -3.65 -46.10 21.72
C GLY A 62 -4.78 -45.91 22.74
N LEU A 63 -4.46 -45.74 24.02
CA LEU A 63 -5.46 -45.33 25.04
C LEU A 63 -5.76 -43.83 24.97
N GLY A 64 -4.78 -43.02 24.56
CA GLY A 64 -4.75 -41.58 24.72
C GLY A 64 -4.71 -41.20 26.20
N LEU A 65 -3.56 -41.38 26.88
CA LEU A 65 -3.42 -40.99 28.28
C LEU A 65 -3.37 -39.46 28.47
N GLY A 66 -3.12 -38.70 27.40
CA GLY A 66 -3.01 -37.23 27.41
C GLY A 66 -4.26 -36.47 27.89
N ASP A 67 -5.44 -37.11 27.86
CA ASP A 67 -6.73 -36.57 28.34
C ASP A 67 -7.54 -37.61 29.14
N LEU A 68 -7.07 -38.86 29.27
CA LEU A 68 -7.86 -39.96 29.84
C LEU A 68 -8.35 -39.65 31.26
N PHE A 69 -7.47 -39.17 32.13
CA PHE A 69 -7.81 -38.93 33.54
C PHE A 69 -8.65 -37.66 33.72
N ASP A 70 -8.58 -36.71 32.78
CA ASP A 70 -9.53 -35.59 32.74
C ASP A 70 -10.94 -36.12 32.47
N VAL A 71 -11.14 -36.80 31.33
CA VAL A 71 -12.47 -37.27 30.88
C VAL A 71 -13.06 -38.36 31.79
N ALA A 72 -12.22 -39.30 32.25
CA ALA A 72 -12.68 -40.51 32.94
C ALA A 72 -12.61 -40.44 34.47
N VAL A 73 -12.04 -39.37 35.05
CA VAL A 73 -11.98 -39.19 36.52
C VAL A 73 -12.40 -37.79 36.93
N TYR A 74 -11.73 -36.74 36.46
CA TYR A 74 -12.04 -35.38 36.88
C TYR A 74 -13.43 -34.94 36.41
N ASP A 75 -13.76 -35.14 35.14
CA ASP A 75 -15.02 -34.67 34.54
C ASP A 75 -16.28 -35.31 35.13
N GLN A 76 -16.15 -36.52 35.69
CA GLN A 76 -17.23 -37.21 36.40
C GLN A 76 -17.47 -36.60 37.80
N LEU A 77 -16.39 -36.17 38.47
CA LEU A 77 -16.41 -35.74 39.88
C LEU A 77 -16.44 -34.21 40.06
N LYS A 78 -16.07 -33.42 39.03
CA LYS A 78 -15.91 -31.96 39.09
C LYS A 78 -17.17 -31.17 39.45
N ASN A 79 -18.34 -31.79 39.40
CA ASN A 79 -19.64 -31.17 39.73
C ASN A 79 -20.18 -31.57 41.12
N LEU A 80 -19.54 -32.48 41.85
CA LEU A 80 -19.99 -32.91 43.18
C LEU A 80 -19.95 -31.74 44.17
N THR A 81 -20.96 -31.61 45.03
CA THR A 81 -21.01 -30.59 46.11
C THR A 81 -20.64 -31.17 47.47
N SER A 82 -20.87 -32.47 47.68
CA SER A 82 -20.46 -33.25 48.84
C SER A 82 -20.15 -34.70 48.47
N LEU A 83 -19.31 -35.39 49.24
CA LEU A 83 -19.03 -36.83 49.02
C LEU A 83 -20.28 -37.72 49.18
N SER A 84 -21.32 -37.25 49.86
CA SER A 84 -22.63 -37.94 49.93
C SER A 84 -23.42 -37.93 48.62
N GLY A 85 -22.96 -37.20 47.59
CA GLY A 85 -23.48 -37.25 46.23
C GLY A 85 -22.71 -38.17 45.28
N LEU A 86 -21.79 -39.00 45.79
CA LEU A 86 -21.09 -39.99 44.97
C LEU A 86 -22.04 -41.11 44.50
N GLU A 87 -21.92 -41.47 43.24
CA GLU A 87 -22.50 -42.70 42.67
C GLU A 87 -21.47 -43.84 42.76
N ASP A 88 -21.92 -45.08 42.96
CA ASP A 88 -21.03 -46.25 43.07
C ASP A 88 -20.27 -46.55 41.74
N GLU A 89 -20.87 -46.23 40.58
CA GLU A 89 -20.34 -46.49 39.24
C GLU A 89 -20.73 -45.38 38.24
N TYR A 90 -19.74 -44.66 37.70
CA TYR A 90 -19.90 -43.70 36.60
C TYR A 90 -19.50 -44.34 35.25
N PRO A 91 -20.42 -44.49 34.27
CA PRO A 91 -20.11 -45.13 32.99
C PRO A 91 -19.40 -44.19 32.01
N LEU A 92 -18.46 -44.73 31.23
CA LEU A 92 -17.68 -43.98 30.22
C LEU A 92 -18.22 -44.19 28.81
N SER A 93 -18.20 -43.13 28.00
CA SER A 93 -18.73 -43.13 26.62
C SER A 93 -17.74 -42.58 25.61
N GLY A 94 -17.89 -42.97 24.33
CA GLY A 94 -16.98 -42.61 23.23
C GLY A 94 -16.09 -43.79 22.80
N PRO A 95 -14.88 -43.54 22.26
CA PRO A 95 -13.96 -44.58 21.78
C PRO A 95 -13.27 -45.37 22.92
N ARG A 96 -13.58 -45.04 24.18
CA ARG A 96 -13.09 -45.67 25.40
C ARG A 96 -14.32 -46.19 26.16
N THR A 97 -14.52 -47.51 26.19
CA THR A 97 -15.63 -48.13 26.93
C THR A 97 -15.15 -48.53 28.31
N GLY A 98 -15.93 -48.28 29.36
CA GLY A 98 -15.47 -48.51 30.72
C GLY A 98 -16.31 -47.81 31.77
N ARG A 99 -15.75 -47.70 32.97
CA ARG A 99 -16.37 -47.12 34.16
C ARG A 99 -15.36 -46.62 35.18
N LEU A 100 -15.79 -45.67 35.99
CA LEU A 100 -15.14 -45.25 37.22
C LEU A 100 -16.00 -45.71 38.41
N LEU A 101 -15.48 -46.64 39.21
CA LEU A 101 -16.05 -46.98 40.51
C LEU A 101 -15.51 -46.01 41.55
N ALA A 102 -16.38 -45.43 42.39
CA ALA A 102 -15.98 -44.46 43.40
C ALA A 102 -16.54 -44.83 44.78
N LYS A 103 -15.71 -44.67 45.83
CA LYS A 103 -16.12 -44.99 47.20
C LYS A 103 -15.51 -44.06 48.23
N ALA A 104 -16.36 -43.39 49.00
CA ALA A 104 -15.93 -42.68 50.20
C ALA A 104 -15.80 -43.64 51.41
N SER A 105 -14.78 -43.43 52.24
CA SER A 105 -14.63 -44.12 53.53
C SER A 105 -13.92 -43.24 54.57
N THR A 106 -13.70 -43.73 55.79
CA THR A 106 -13.04 -42.98 56.87
C THR A 106 -12.29 -43.94 57.78
N GLN A 107 -11.00 -43.69 58.01
CA GLN A 107 -10.11 -44.56 58.78
C GLN A 107 -9.15 -43.71 59.63
N GLY A 108 -9.07 -43.98 60.94
CA GLY A 108 -8.16 -43.27 61.84
C GLY A 108 -8.43 -41.75 62.02
N GLY A 109 -9.56 -41.24 61.51
CA GLY A 109 -9.87 -39.80 61.44
C GLY A 109 -9.61 -39.18 60.07
N VAL A 110 -8.86 -39.86 59.20
CA VAL A 110 -8.63 -39.48 57.80
C VAL A 110 -9.81 -39.92 56.94
N ARG A 111 -10.19 -39.07 55.99
CA ARG A 111 -11.22 -39.31 54.98
C ARG A 111 -10.57 -39.89 53.73
N HIS A 112 -11.22 -40.86 53.11
CA HIS A 112 -10.68 -41.53 51.92
C HIS A 112 -11.71 -41.48 50.78
N LEU A 113 -11.21 -41.29 49.56
CA LEU A 113 -11.93 -41.41 48.31
C LEU A 113 -11.18 -42.41 47.43
N ASP A 114 -11.62 -43.66 47.49
CA ASP A 114 -11.04 -44.77 46.72
C ASP A 114 -11.68 -44.78 45.33
N LEU A 115 -10.89 -44.46 44.29
CA LEU A 115 -11.34 -44.50 42.90
C LEU A 115 -10.72 -45.69 42.18
N THR A 116 -11.54 -46.48 41.48
CA THR A 116 -11.08 -47.58 40.61
C THR A 116 -11.60 -47.37 39.18
N LEU A 117 -10.69 -47.08 38.26
CA LEU A 117 -10.98 -46.82 36.85
C LEU A 117 -10.71 -48.07 36.02
N GLU A 118 -11.71 -48.55 35.28
CA GLU A 118 -11.63 -49.66 34.34
C GLU A 118 -11.97 -49.18 32.93
N VAL A 119 -11.05 -49.29 31.97
CA VAL A 119 -11.22 -48.80 30.58
C VAL A 119 -10.75 -49.85 29.59
N THR A 120 -11.46 -50.01 28.48
CA THR A 120 -11.06 -50.81 27.32
C THR A 120 -11.18 -49.99 26.04
N ARG A 121 -10.22 -50.16 25.13
CA ARG A 121 -10.27 -49.65 23.74
C ARG A 121 -9.62 -50.68 22.83
N THR A 122 -10.34 -51.13 21.81
CA THR A 122 -9.78 -51.99 20.75
C THR A 122 -9.41 -51.14 19.54
N VAL A 123 -8.15 -51.24 19.13
CA VAL A 123 -7.60 -50.60 17.94
C VAL A 123 -7.48 -51.69 16.87
N ALA A 124 -8.39 -51.66 15.91
CA ALA A 124 -8.50 -52.68 14.88
C ALA A 124 -7.49 -52.49 13.73
N ASP A 125 -7.32 -53.54 12.92
CA ASP A 125 -6.64 -53.52 11.61
C ASP A 125 -5.20 -52.96 11.62
N ARG A 126 -4.45 -53.19 12.71
CA ARG A 126 -3.05 -52.77 12.80
C ARG A 126 -2.16 -53.57 11.85
N PRO A 127 -1.20 -52.92 11.15
CA PRO A 127 -0.23 -53.60 10.31
C PRO A 127 0.76 -54.41 11.14
N VAL A 128 1.32 -55.46 10.55
CA VAL A 128 2.41 -56.26 11.11
C VAL A 128 3.72 -55.88 10.42
N SER A 129 4.81 -55.76 11.18
CA SER A 129 6.16 -55.60 10.66
C SER A 129 7.13 -56.57 11.35
N VAL A 130 7.84 -57.36 10.54
CA VAL A 130 8.91 -58.27 10.97
C VAL A 130 10.17 -57.93 10.20
N SER A 131 11.26 -57.64 10.92
CA SER A 131 12.58 -57.37 10.36
C SER A 131 13.64 -58.18 11.09
N SER A 132 14.54 -58.84 10.35
CA SER A 132 15.72 -59.51 10.88
C SER A 132 16.88 -59.40 9.89
N ALA A 133 18.10 -59.27 10.42
CA ALA A 133 19.33 -59.32 9.63
C ALA A 133 19.85 -60.76 9.44
N GLN A 134 19.53 -61.68 10.35
CA GLN A 134 20.01 -63.07 10.35
C GLN A 134 18.91 -64.01 10.89
N PRO A 135 18.26 -64.84 10.04
CA PRO A 135 18.27 -64.77 8.58
C PRO A 135 17.73 -63.41 8.09
N LYS A 136 18.14 -62.95 6.90
CA LYS A 136 17.62 -61.70 6.35
C LYS A 136 16.13 -61.85 6.03
N VAL A 137 15.28 -61.10 6.72
CA VAL A 137 13.82 -61.07 6.55
C VAL A 137 13.34 -59.63 6.68
N SER A 138 12.48 -59.21 5.76
CA SER A 138 11.67 -58.00 5.85
C SER A 138 10.28 -58.38 5.34
N LEU A 139 9.30 -58.42 6.24
CA LEU A 139 7.91 -58.74 5.94
C LEU A 139 7.01 -57.68 6.59
N ALA A 140 6.08 -57.15 5.81
CA ALA A 140 5.09 -56.17 6.26
C ALA A 140 3.69 -56.55 5.79
N THR A 141 2.65 -56.16 6.55
CA THR A 141 1.23 -56.26 6.14
C THR A 141 0.55 -54.89 6.14
N SER A 142 -0.54 -54.76 5.38
CA SER A 142 -1.34 -53.54 5.30
C SER A 142 -2.23 -53.29 6.53
N GLY A 143 -2.36 -54.30 7.40
CA GLY A 143 -3.33 -54.37 8.47
C GLY A 143 -3.43 -55.79 9.03
N GLY A 144 -4.58 -56.10 9.65
CA GLY A 144 -5.01 -57.44 10.04
C GLY A 144 -4.85 -57.84 11.50
N VAL A 145 -4.28 -56.99 12.38
CA VAL A 145 -4.15 -57.29 13.83
C VAL A 145 -5.02 -56.37 14.67
N ASP A 146 -5.88 -56.96 15.50
CA ASP A 146 -6.70 -56.21 16.45
C ASP A 146 -6.00 -56.18 17.82
N VAL A 147 -5.74 -54.97 18.32
CA VAL A 147 -5.05 -54.74 19.60
C VAL A 147 -6.04 -54.20 20.62
N THR A 148 -6.34 -54.99 21.65
CA THR A 148 -7.21 -54.57 22.75
C THR A 148 -6.35 -54.05 23.91
N LEU A 149 -6.48 -52.74 24.16
CA LEU A 149 -5.87 -52.05 25.29
C LEU A 149 -6.86 -52.01 26.46
N LYS A 150 -6.44 -52.44 27.64
CA LYS A 150 -7.22 -52.39 28.89
C LYS A 150 -6.44 -51.62 29.94
N LEU A 151 -7.03 -50.60 30.55
CA LEU A 151 -6.46 -49.90 31.70
C LEU A 151 -7.26 -50.25 32.96
N GLY A 152 -6.55 -50.62 34.02
CA GLY A 152 -7.07 -50.71 35.38
C GLY A 152 -6.22 -49.83 36.29
N ALA A 153 -6.81 -48.77 36.84
CA ALA A 153 -6.14 -47.89 37.79
C ALA A 153 -6.87 -47.88 39.15
N LYS A 154 -6.09 -47.86 40.24
CA LYS A 154 -6.58 -47.65 41.60
C LYS A 154 -5.91 -46.40 42.15
N LEU A 155 -6.72 -45.43 42.56
CA LEU A 155 -6.30 -44.09 42.94
C LEU A 155 -6.92 -43.76 44.31
N PRO A 156 -6.24 -44.12 45.43
CA PRO A 156 -6.71 -43.84 46.77
C PRO A 156 -6.36 -42.40 47.15
N PHE A 157 -7.33 -41.48 47.03
CA PHE A 157 -7.18 -40.12 47.55
C PHE A 157 -7.53 -40.08 49.04
N ALA A 158 -6.85 -39.22 49.79
CA ALA A 158 -7.09 -39.05 51.22
C ALA A 158 -7.12 -37.57 51.61
N TYR A 159 -7.88 -37.23 52.65
CA TYR A 159 -8.00 -35.89 53.22
C TYR A 159 -7.96 -35.96 54.75
N ASP A 160 -7.12 -35.13 55.36
CA ASP A 160 -7.05 -34.96 56.81
C ASP A 160 -7.80 -33.68 57.25
N PRO A 161 -8.94 -33.81 57.96
CA PRO A 161 -9.69 -32.65 58.45
C PRO A 161 -8.92 -31.77 59.45
N ALA A 162 -7.87 -32.26 60.10
CA ALA A 162 -7.09 -31.49 61.07
C ALA A 162 -6.07 -30.54 60.40
N THR A 163 -5.39 -31.00 59.35
CA THR A 163 -4.42 -30.17 58.59
C THR A 163 -4.99 -29.54 57.32
N LYS A 164 -6.19 -29.96 56.87
CA LYS A 164 -6.81 -29.57 55.59
C LYS A 164 -5.94 -29.91 54.37
N THR A 165 -5.13 -30.95 54.51
CA THR A 165 -4.31 -31.51 53.42
C THR A 165 -5.10 -32.61 52.70
N ALA A 166 -4.90 -32.71 51.38
CA ALA A 166 -5.44 -33.78 50.55
C ALA A 166 -4.34 -34.25 49.62
N TRP A 167 -4.13 -35.56 49.53
CA TRP A 167 -3.03 -36.19 48.82
C TRP A 167 -3.49 -37.46 48.10
N LEU A 168 -2.68 -37.94 47.15
CA LEU A 168 -2.80 -39.27 46.59
C LEU A 168 -1.96 -40.24 47.44
N GLY A 169 -2.51 -41.36 47.89
CA GLY A 169 -1.76 -42.35 48.67
C GLY A 169 -0.72 -43.08 47.81
N LYS A 170 0.45 -43.40 48.38
CA LYS A 170 1.54 -44.12 47.68
C LYS A 170 1.16 -45.47 47.04
N ASP A 171 0.04 -46.06 47.46
CA ASP A 171 -0.50 -47.33 46.93
C ASP A 171 -1.36 -47.13 45.66
N ALA A 172 -1.27 -45.95 45.04
CA ALA A 172 -1.80 -45.68 43.71
C ALA A 172 -1.09 -46.53 42.64
N VAL A 173 -1.86 -47.27 41.85
CA VAL A 173 -1.33 -48.16 40.81
C VAL A 173 -2.12 -47.98 39.52
N VAL A 174 -1.42 -47.77 38.41
CA VAL A 174 -1.97 -47.82 37.05
C VAL A 174 -1.40 -49.03 36.33
N THR A 175 -2.25 -49.93 35.86
CA THR A 175 -1.86 -51.06 35.02
C THR A 175 -2.51 -50.93 33.65
N VAL A 176 -1.75 -51.11 32.57
CA VAL A 176 -2.25 -51.26 31.21
C VAL A 176 -1.92 -52.65 30.68
N GLN A 177 -2.88 -53.31 30.06
CA GLN A 177 -2.69 -54.55 29.29
C GLN A 177 -2.91 -54.23 27.82
N ALA A 178 -2.12 -54.85 26.95
CA ALA A 178 -2.22 -54.76 25.50
C ALA A 178 -2.18 -56.18 24.92
N ASP A 179 -3.35 -56.66 24.51
CA ASP A 179 -3.55 -57.99 23.93
C ASP A 179 -3.78 -57.84 22.41
N GLY A 180 -2.79 -58.23 21.60
CA GLY A 180 -2.86 -58.13 20.14
C GLY A 180 -2.95 -59.49 19.47
N HIS A 181 -3.84 -59.63 18.48
CA HIS A 181 -4.05 -60.90 17.78
C HIS A 181 -4.41 -60.69 16.30
N LEU A 182 -3.93 -61.58 15.42
CA LEU A 182 -4.34 -61.60 14.01
C LEU A 182 -5.84 -61.90 13.92
N ALA A 183 -6.60 -61.01 13.28
CA ALA A 183 -8.05 -61.12 13.19
C ALA A 183 -8.47 -62.36 12.38
N ALA A 184 -9.49 -63.07 12.88
CA ALA A 184 -9.86 -64.38 12.36
C ALA A 184 -10.37 -64.32 10.91
N GLY A 185 -9.62 -64.93 9.98
CA GLY A 185 -9.94 -64.92 8.55
C GLY A 185 -9.48 -63.66 7.80
N ALA A 186 -8.72 -62.76 8.44
CA ALA A 186 -8.13 -61.61 7.78
C ALA A 186 -7.16 -62.04 6.66
N LYS A 187 -7.20 -61.31 5.54
CA LYS A 187 -6.29 -61.45 4.40
C LYS A 187 -5.71 -60.07 4.05
N PRO A 188 -4.87 -59.49 4.93
CA PRO A 188 -4.23 -58.22 4.62
C PRO A 188 -3.31 -58.40 3.40
N SER A 189 -3.13 -57.33 2.62
CA SER A 189 -2.05 -57.31 1.63
C SER A 189 -0.73 -57.38 2.38
N ALA A 190 0.23 -58.15 1.88
CA ALA A 190 1.53 -58.28 2.51
C ALA A 190 2.65 -58.16 1.48
N ALA A 191 3.86 -57.90 1.96
CA ALA A 191 5.06 -57.87 1.14
C ALA A 191 6.23 -58.58 1.83
N PHE A 192 7.11 -59.13 1.00
CA PHE A 192 8.39 -59.72 1.39
C PHE A 192 9.50 -58.94 0.67
N GLY A 193 10.15 -58.01 1.39
CA GLY A 193 10.83 -56.88 0.77
C GLY A 193 9.83 -56.00 0.01
N ILE A 194 10.07 -55.75 -1.28
CA ILE A 194 9.12 -55.05 -2.17
C ILE A 194 8.12 -55.97 -2.88
N LEU A 195 8.27 -57.30 -2.83
CA LEU A 195 7.42 -58.24 -3.58
C LEU A 195 6.11 -58.50 -2.83
N GLY A 196 4.97 -58.32 -3.51
CA GLY A 196 3.65 -58.66 -2.97
C GLY A 196 3.50 -60.15 -2.68
N VAL A 197 2.98 -60.48 -1.50
CA VAL A 197 2.71 -61.85 -1.04
C VAL A 197 1.35 -61.93 -0.37
N ASP A 198 0.67 -63.06 -0.51
CA ASP A 198 -0.59 -63.33 0.16
C ASP A 198 -0.34 -64.04 1.51
N LEU A 199 -0.97 -63.55 2.58
CA LEU A 199 -0.92 -64.18 3.90
C LEU A 199 -1.85 -65.41 3.91
N SER A 200 -1.29 -66.60 4.14
CA SER A 200 -2.07 -67.85 4.13
C SER A 200 -2.88 -68.05 5.41
N ALA A 201 -3.98 -68.78 5.31
CA ALA A 201 -4.91 -69.05 6.41
C ALA A 201 -4.33 -69.89 7.57
N GLY A 202 -3.12 -70.42 7.43
CA GLY A 202 -2.37 -71.07 8.52
C GLY A 202 -1.53 -70.09 9.36
N SER A 203 -1.61 -68.79 9.07
CA SER A 203 -0.84 -67.77 9.77
C SER A 203 -1.50 -67.35 11.08
N SER A 204 -0.68 -67.03 12.08
CA SER A 204 -1.12 -66.51 13.38
C SER A 204 -0.16 -65.47 13.93
N LEU A 205 -0.68 -64.55 14.72
CA LEU A 205 0.11 -63.64 15.55
C LEU A 205 -0.65 -63.43 16.86
N SER A 206 0.08 -63.49 17.97
CA SER A 206 -0.42 -63.18 19.30
C SER A 206 0.68 -62.50 20.12
N PHE A 207 0.36 -61.38 20.76
CA PHE A 207 1.20 -60.81 21.82
C PHE A 207 0.34 -60.38 23.00
N ALA A 208 0.93 -60.43 24.19
CA ALA A 208 0.34 -59.90 25.41
C ALA A 208 1.42 -59.10 26.15
N SER A 209 1.15 -57.82 26.40
CA SER A 209 2.05 -56.92 27.13
C SER A 209 1.31 -56.29 28.31
N THR A 210 1.89 -56.35 29.50
CA THR A 210 1.42 -55.65 30.69
C THR A 210 2.43 -54.57 31.07
N PHE A 211 1.92 -53.36 31.28
CA PHE A 211 2.64 -52.19 31.72
C PHE A 211 2.17 -51.85 33.13
N THR A 212 3.07 -51.89 34.11
CA THR A 212 2.75 -51.54 35.51
C THR A 212 3.45 -50.26 35.88
N CYS A 213 2.67 -49.26 36.29
CA CYS A 213 3.15 -48.01 36.86
C CYS A 213 3.46 -48.20 38.35
N THR A 214 4.64 -47.75 38.76
CA THR A 214 5.03 -47.56 40.16
C THR A 214 5.17 -46.07 40.46
N ALA A 215 4.67 -45.64 41.62
CA ALA A 215 4.85 -44.29 42.12
C ALA A 215 6.11 -44.19 43.00
N SER A 216 6.84 -43.08 42.87
CA SER A 216 7.98 -42.70 43.69
C SER A 216 7.50 -41.82 44.85
N ASP A 217 7.78 -42.26 46.06
CA ASP A 217 7.57 -41.55 47.34
C ASP A 217 8.96 -41.09 47.83
N PRO A 218 9.41 -39.85 47.55
CA PRO A 218 10.83 -39.47 47.67
C PRO A 218 11.26 -39.12 49.10
N ASP A 219 10.33 -38.62 49.92
CA ASP A 219 10.53 -38.27 51.33
C ASP A 219 10.03 -39.37 52.29
N GLY A 220 9.21 -40.31 51.81
CA GLY A 220 8.91 -41.57 52.49
C GLY A 220 7.78 -41.49 53.53
N ASP A 221 6.91 -40.48 53.44
CA ASP A 221 5.81 -40.25 54.39
C ASP A 221 4.52 -41.03 54.04
N GLY A 222 4.47 -41.66 52.86
CA GLY A 222 3.32 -42.42 52.35
C GLY A 222 2.34 -41.60 51.51
N ARG A 223 2.63 -40.32 51.24
CA ARG A 223 1.75 -39.37 50.56
C ARG A 223 2.41 -38.82 49.31
N LEU A 224 1.60 -38.56 48.29
CA LEU A 224 1.99 -37.85 47.08
C LEU A 224 1.20 -36.54 47.07
N ASP A 225 1.78 -35.47 47.61
CA ASP A 225 1.12 -34.15 47.59
C ASP A 225 1.40 -33.41 46.27
N LEU A 226 0.37 -33.38 45.42
CA LEU A 226 0.44 -32.84 44.07
C LEU A 226 0.49 -31.30 44.02
N ARG A 227 0.56 -30.56 45.14
CA ARG A 227 0.66 -29.08 45.11
C ARG A 227 2.01 -28.59 44.58
N GLU A 228 3.09 -29.33 44.81
CA GLU A 228 4.46 -28.87 44.49
C GLU A 228 4.85 -29.13 43.02
N LEU A 229 3.97 -29.77 42.25
CA LEU A 229 4.32 -30.53 41.04
C LEU A 229 3.61 -30.01 39.76
N GLY A 230 3.13 -28.76 39.77
CA GLY A 230 2.40 -28.13 38.67
C GLY A 230 3.26 -27.66 37.47
N ALA A 231 4.35 -28.37 37.15
CA ALA A 231 5.30 -27.99 36.09
C ALA A 231 5.48 -29.11 35.04
N ASP A 232 5.73 -28.72 33.79
CA ASP A 232 5.95 -29.66 32.70
C ASP A 232 7.09 -30.64 33.00
N GLY A 233 6.81 -31.93 32.86
CA GLY A 233 7.75 -33.02 33.16
C GLY A 233 7.63 -33.64 34.55
N ALA A 234 6.83 -33.07 35.49
CA ALA A 234 6.69 -33.60 36.85
C ALA A 234 6.29 -35.10 36.91
N ALA A 235 5.47 -35.55 35.97
CA ALA A 235 5.05 -36.95 35.85
C ALA A 235 6.24 -37.94 35.76
N ALA A 236 7.38 -37.53 35.17
CA ALA A 236 8.55 -38.39 35.00
C ALA A 236 9.41 -38.55 36.27
N GLY A 237 9.25 -37.67 37.26
CA GLY A 237 9.88 -37.84 38.57
C GLY A 237 9.08 -38.76 39.50
N LEU A 238 7.75 -38.74 39.35
CA LEU A 238 6.81 -39.44 40.23
C LEU A 238 6.41 -40.83 39.73
N PHE A 239 6.27 -41.01 38.42
CA PHE A 239 5.67 -42.22 37.86
C PHE A 239 6.63 -42.93 36.91
N THR A 240 6.77 -44.24 37.09
CA THR A 240 7.66 -45.09 36.29
C THR A 240 6.89 -46.30 35.78
N PHE A 241 6.87 -46.52 34.47
CA PHE A 241 6.27 -47.71 33.87
C PHE A 241 7.31 -48.79 33.60
N SER A 242 7.00 -50.02 34.02
CA SER A 242 7.73 -51.22 33.62
C SER A 242 6.88 -52.06 32.66
N ARG A 243 7.47 -52.56 31.57
CA ARG A 243 6.84 -53.49 30.63
C ARG A 243 7.21 -54.93 30.99
N LYS A 244 6.27 -55.87 30.81
CA LYS A 244 6.48 -57.32 30.74
C LYS A 244 5.56 -57.89 29.68
N GLY A 245 5.90 -59.01 29.06
CA GLY A 245 5.02 -59.65 28.07
C GLY A 245 5.74 -60.62 27.17
N SER A 246 5.03 -61.21 26.21
CA SER A 246 5.62 -62.02 25.15
C SER A 246 4.89 -61.79 23.82
N ALA A 247 5.58 -62.09 22.72
CA ALA A 247 5.01 -62.06 21.37
C ALA A 247 5.43 -63.31 20.58
N THR A 248 4.47 -63.93 19.89
CA THR A 248 4.69 -65.07 19.01
C THR A 248 3.94 -64.86 17.70
N ALA A 249 4.59 -65.10 16.57
CA ALA A 249 3.95 -65.07 15.26
C ALA A 249 4.45 -66.21 14.37
N ARG A 250 3.58 -66.71 13.52
CA ARG A 250 3.87 -67.68 12.46
C ARG A 250 3.19 -67.16 11.20
N LEU A 251 3.98 -66.56 10.30
CA LEU A 251 3.48 -65.86 9.12
C LEU A 251 3.88 -66.66 7.88
N ALA A 252 2.93 -67.43 7.36
CA ALA A 252 3.13 -68.29 6.19
C ALA A 252 2.59 -67.59 4.95
N VAL A 253 3.47 -67.29 4.00
CA VAL A 253 3.20 -66.45 2.82
C VAL A 253 3.42 -67.19 1.51
N THR A 254 2.65 -66.81 0.50
CA THR A 254 2.80 -67.24 -0.90
C THR A 254 3.02 -66.02 -1.78
N ALA A 255 4.03 -66.03 -2.65
CA ALA A 255 4.30 -64.89 -3.52
C ALA A 255 3.24 -64.71 -4.61
N GLN A 256 2.79 -63.47 -4.79
CA GLN A 256 1.92 -63.08 -5.89
C GLN A 256 2.72 -63.09 -7.21
N PRO A 257 2.09 -63.39 -8.36
CA PRO A 257 2.77 -63.39 -9.65
C PRO A 257 3.34 -62.00 -9.98
N PHE A 258 4.56 -61.97 -10.53
CA PHE A 258 5.20 -60.75 -11.01
C PHE A 258 5.89 -61.04 -12.34
N ALA A 259 5.72 -60.17 -13.34
CA ALA A 259 6.18 -60.43 -14.70
C ALA A 259 7.71 -60.62 -14.77
N GLY A 260 8.15 -61.66 -15.47
CA GLY A 260 9.57 -62.06 -15.58
C GLY A 260 10.15 -62.77 -14.34
N ALA A 261 9.64 -62.50 -13.14
CA ALA A 261 10.07 -63.16 -11.92
C ALA A 261 9.49 -64.59 -11.81
N GLN A 262 10.37 -65.59 -11.72
CA GLN A 262 10.01 -66.99 -11.48
C GLN A 262 9.65 -67.24 -9.99
N VAL A 263 8.67 -66.48 -9.50
CA VAL A 263 8.24 -66.45 -8.07
C VAL A 263 6.81 -66.92 -7.85
N GLU A 264 6.01 -67.15 -8.90
CA GLU A 264 4.63 -67.62 -8.76
C GLU A 264 4.59 -68.96 -8.01
N GLY A 265 3.82 -69.00 -6.90
CA GLY A 265 3.74 -70.18 -6.03
C GLY A 265 4.93 -70.39 -5.08
N ALA A 266 5.92 -69.50 -5.07
CA ALA A 266 7.02 -69.55 -4.10
C ALA A 266 6.50 -69.30 -2.67
N THR A 267 6.96 -70.09 -1.69
CA THR A 267 6.47 -70.01 -0.31
C THR A 267 7.58 -69.82 0.73
N ALA A 268 7.23 -69.18 1.85
CA ALA A 268 8.04 -69.10 3.06
C ALA A 268 7.14 -69.10 4.31
N THR A 269 7.67 -69.57 5.44
CA THR A 269 7.05 -69.38 6.76
C THR A 269 8.04 -68.67 7.66
N VAL A 270 7.68 -67.48 8.14
CA VAL A 270 8.45 -66.70 9.11
C VAL A 270 7.89 -66.97 10.51
N ASP A 271 8.66 -67.67 11.33
CA ASP A 271 8.34 -67.92 12.73
C ASP A 271 9.11 -66.91 13.61
N VAL A 272 8.38 -66.20 14.47
CA VAL A 272 8.89 -65.16 15.39
C VAL A 272 8.55 -65.56 16.83
N ASN A 273 9.55 -65.61 17.70
CA ASN A 273 9.42 -65.91 19.12
C ASN A 273 10.12 -64.85 19.98
N TRP A 274 9.38 -64.05 20.72
CA TRP A 274 9.92 -63.08 21.67
C TRP A 274 9.37 -63.37 23.08
N PRO A 275 10.10 -64.15 23.91
CA PRO A 275 9.57 -64.68 25.17
C PRO A 275 9.48 -63.65 26.30
N ASP A 276 10.24 -62.54 26.23
CA ASP A 276 10.13 -61.41 27.17
C ASP A 276 10.26 -60.06 26.44
N LEU A 277 9.17 -59.30 26.36
CA LEU A 277 9.15 -57.96 25.76
C LEU A 277 9.85 -56.88 26.63
N ALA A 278 10.33 -57.24 27.82
CA ALA A 278 11.17 -56.39 28.66
C ALA A 278 12.68 -56.51 28.35
N ALA A 279 13.13 -57.63 27.77
CA ALA A 279 14.54 -57.95 27.64
C ALA A 279 14.89 -58.72 26.36
N GLY A 280 15.99 -58.32 25.70
CA GLY A 280 16.44 -58.94 24.44
C GLY A 280 15.64 -58.47 23.23
N GLY A 281 15.53 -59.34 22.22
CA GLY A 281 14.87 -59.05 20.94
C GLY A 281 14.25 -60.31 20.31
N PRO A 282 13.54 -60.17 19.18
CA PRO A 282 12.75 -61.26 18.60
C PRO A 282 13.62 -62.39 18.00
N GLN A 283 13.31 -63.61 18.43
CA GLN A 283 13.63 -64.91 17.87
C GLN A 283 13.13 -65.11 16.42
N VAL A 284 13.79 -64.66 15.35
CA VAL A 284 13.27 -64.86 13.98
C VAL A 284 13.89 -66.07 13.29
N SER A 285 13.07 -66.96 12.73
CA SER A 285 13.49 -68.11 11.93
C SER A 285 12.59 -68.30 10.70
N VAL A 286 13.06 -69.03 9.68
CA VAL A 286 12.35 -69.18 8.41
C VAL A 286 12.41 -70.62 7.88
N GLY A 287 11.24 -71.20 7.61
CA GLY A 287 11.12 -72.48 6.89
C GLY A 287 11.20 -72.29 5.37
N GLN A 288 12.02 -73.10 4.69
CA GLN A 288 12.29 -73.00 3.25
C GLN A 288 11.54 -74.07 2.43
N PRO A 289 10.99 -73.66 1.27
CA PRO A 289 11.51 -74.20 0.01
C PRO A 289 12.12 -73.14 -0.92
N ASP A 290 11.55 -71.93 -0.98
CA ASP A 290 11.84 -70.96 -2.06
C ASP A 290 12.54 -69.67 -1.60
N LEU A 291 13.11 -69.63 -0.40
CA LEU A 291 13.58 -68.39 0.23
C LEU A 291 14.60 -67.62 -0.65
N ASP A 292 15.47 -68.30 -1.38
CA ASP A 292 16.47 -67.68 -2.28
C ASP A 292 15.88 -67.03 -3.55
N ARG A 293 14.59 -67.27 -3.84
CA ARG A 293 13.82 -66.54 -4.85
C ARG A 293 13.24 -65.25 -4.26
N LEU A 294 12.70 -65.33 -3.04
CA LEU A 294 12.07 -64.22 -2.34
C LEU A 294 13.10 -63.21 -1.81
N ASN A 295 14.26 -63.66 -1.36
CA ASN A 295 15.37 -62.84 -0.84
C ASN A 295 15.84 -61.76 -1.81
N ARG A 296 15.70 -61.99 -3.13
CA ARG A 296 16.09 -61.05 -4.20
C ARG A 296 15.36 -59.70 -4.06
N PHE A 297 14.13 -59.72 -3.55
CA PHE A 297 13.28 -58.52 -3.40
C PHE A 297 13.49 -57.79 -2.07
N GLN A 298 14.35 -58.29 -1.17
CA GLN A 298 14.68 -57.67 0.12
C GLN A 298 15.83 -56.65 0.06
N THR A 299 16.23 -56.20 -1.13
CA THR A 299 17.28 -55.18 -1.35
C THR A 299 16.74 -53.75 -1.33
N LEU A 300 15.41 -53.59 -1.35
CA LEU A 300 14.66 -52.35 -1.19
C LEU A 300 13.47 -52.59 -0.25
N THR A 301 12.90 -51.52 0.26
CA THR A 301 11.63 -51.49 1.01
C THR A 301 10.56 -50.69 0.25
N PRO A 302 9.27 -50.81 0.61
CA PRO A 302 8.22 -49.95 0.04
C PRO A 302 8.49 -48.45 0.24
N LYS A 303 9.18 -48.06 1.32
CA LYS A 303 9.59 -46.67 1.54
C LYS A 303 10.65 -46.22 0.52
N ASP A 304 11.63 -47.07 0.19
CA ASP A 304 12.61 -46.73 -0.85
C ASP A 304 11.94 -46.48 -2.22
N LEU A 305 10.84 -47.19 -2.52
CA LEU A 305 10.06 -46.94 -3.75
C LEU A 305 9.39 -45.56 -3.74
N LEU A 306 8.79 -45.15 -2.61
CA LEU A 306 8.16 -43.84 -2.43
C LEU A 306 9.18 -42.70 -2.48
N ASP A 307 10.30 -42.85 -1.78
CA ASP A 307 11.42 -41.90 -1.79
C ASP A 307 12.04 -41.85 -3.20
N GLY A 308 12.06 -42.98 -3.92
CA GLY A 308 12.45 -43.09 -5.33
C GLY A 308 11.55 -42.32 -6.29
N LEU A 309 10.22 -42.37 -6.12
CA LEU A 309 9.29 -41.54 -6.89
C LEU A 309 9.50 -40.04 -6.59
N THR A 310 9.82 -39.69 -5.35
CA THR A 310 10.15 -38.32 -4.92
C THR A 310 11.44 -37.82 -5.59
N HIS A 311 12.48 -38.67 -5.61
CA HIS A 311 13.72 -38.39 -6.34
C HIS A 311 13.52 -38.31 -7.85
N LEU A 312 12.65 -39.14 -8.44
CA LEU A 312 12.30 -39.08 -9.86
C LEU A 312 11.58 -37.77 -10.21
N SER A 313 10.62 -37.34 -9.40
CA SER A 313 9.92 -36.05 -9.60
C SER A 313 10.91 -34.87 -9.52
N SER A 314 11.83 -34.93 -8.56
CA SER A 314 12.93 -33.97 -8.40
C SER A 314 13.87 -33.99 -9.62
N ALA A 315 14.19 -35.17 -10.16
CA ALA A 315 15.04 -35.33 -11.33
C ALA A 315 14.37 -34.81 -12.61
N ILE A 316 13.08 -35.11 -12.84
CA ILE A 316 12.30 -34.54 -13.95
C ILE A 316 12.26 -33.01 -13.84
N THR A 317 12.07 -32.47 -12.64
CA THR A 317 12.08 -31.02 -12.40
C THR A 317 13.46 -30.39 -12.67
N ALA A 318 14.55 -31.06 -12.29
CA ALA A 318 15.92 -30.61 -12.57
C ALA A 318 16.28 -30.69 -14.07
N VAL A 319 15.88 -31.76 -14.76
CA VAL A 319 15.99 -31.89 -16.22
C VAL A 319 15.21 -30.78 -16.92
N GLN A 320 13.99 -30.49 -16.47
CA GLN A 320 13.14 -29.46 -17.05
C GLN A 320 13.69 -28.05 -16.85
N ARG A 321 14.42 -27.77 -15.75
CA ARG A 321 15.04 -26.47 -15.44
C ARG A 321 16.50 -26.33 -15.87
N ALA A 322 17.12 -27.35 -16.46
CA ALA A 322 18.49 -27.28 -16.94
C ALA A 322 18.62 -26.30 -18.12
N ARG A 323 19.68 -25.50 -18.15
CA ARG A 323 19.97 -24.52 -19.22
C ARG A 323 21.42 -24.67 -19.70
N TRP A 324 21.65 -24.73 -21.01
CA TRP A 324 22.99 -24.78 -21.59
C TRP A 324 23.00 -24.22 -23.02
N GLY A 325 23.94 -23.34 -23.37
CA GLY A 325 24.22 -22.95 -24.76
C GLY A 325 23.00 -22.48 -25.60
N GLY A 326 22.00 -21.85 -25.00
CA GLY A 326 20.74 -21.47 -25.68
C GLY A 326 19.72 -22.61 -25.86
N GLN A 327 19.85 -23.69 -25.08
CA GLN A 327 19.00 -24.87 -25.05
C GLN A 327 18.57 -25.22 -23.62
N GLY A 328 17.56 -26.08 -23.49
CA GLY A 328 16.95 -26.44 -22.22
C GLY A 328 15.78 -25.53 -21.88
N ASP A 329 15.71 -25.08 -20.63
CA ASP A 329 14.73 -24.07 -20.20
C ASP A 329 15.04 -22.69 -20.78
N LEU A 330 14.00 -21.99 -21.26
CA LEU A 330 14.10 -20.67 -21.87
C LEU A 330 13.10 -19.71 -21.21
N ASP A 331 13.49 -18.44 -21.11
CA ASP A 331 12.63 -17.40 -20.55
C ASP A 331 11.44 -17.09 -21.48
N LEU A 332 10.31 -16.71 -20.89
CA LEU A 332 9.09 -16.46 -21.63
C LEU A 332 9.20 -15.17 -22.47
N PRO A 333 8.82 -15.19 -23.75
CA PRO A 333 8.94 -14.03 -24.62
C PRO A 333 8.02 -12.90 -24.16
N PHE A 334 8.60 -11.73 -23.92
CA PHE A 334 7.91 -10.54 -23.41
C PHE A 334 7.22 -10.73 -22.04
N MET A 335 7.62 -11.75 -21.26
CA MET A 335 7.04 -12.07 -19.95
C MET A 335 8.12 -12.52 -18.96
N ARG A 336 7.88 -12.36 -17.66
CA ARG A 336 8.73 -12.93 -16.60
C ARG A 336 8.40 -14.41 -16.34
N GLY A 337 9.42 -15.19 -15.99
CA GLY A 337 9.35 -16.65 -15.79
C GLY A 337 9.80 -17.43 -17.02
N SER A 338 9.77 -18.76 -16.96
CA SER A 338 10.30 -19.62 -18.02
C SER A 338 9.34 -20.71 -18.51
N LEU A 339 9.74 -21.47 -19.54
CA LEU A 339 9.00 -22.64 -20.03
C LEU A 339 8.81 -23.70 -18.92
N ALA A 340 9.79 -23.84 -18.03
CA ALA A 340 9.72 -24.71 -16.85
C ALA A 340 8.78 -24.22 -15.74
N ASP A 341 8.34 -22.97 -15.78
CA ASP A 341 7.26 -22.45 -14.94
C ASP A 341 5.88 -22.62 -15.61
N ALA A 342 5.84 -22.49 -16.95
CA ALA A 342 4.60 -22.60 -17.73
C ALA A 342 4.01 -24.01 -17.82
N VAL A 343 4.82 -25.05 -17.60
CA VAL A 343 4.41 -26.45 -17.49
C VAL A 343 5.20 -27.10 -16.38
N ARG A 344 4.59 -27.94 -15.54
CA ARG A 344 5.29 -28.68 -14.47
C ARG A 344 5.01 -30.17 -14.61
N ILE A 345 5.89 -30.90 -15.29
CA ILE A 345 5.68 -32.32 -15.63
C ILE A 345 5.52 -33.20 -14.38
N SER A 346 6.21 -32.82 -13.31
CA SER A 346 6.24 -33.44 -11.99
C SER A 346 4.93 -33.37 -11.21
N GLU A 347 4.00 -32.46 -11.54
CA GLU A 347 2.82 -32.15 -10.69
C GLU A 347 1.94 -33.36 -10.37
N ALA A 348 1.89 -34.36 -11.26
CA ALA A 348 1.17 -35.61 -11.07
C ALA A 348 1.89 -36.59 -10.11
N ILE A 349 3.23 -36.67 -10.15
CA ILE A 349 4.01 -37.52 -9.25
C ILE A 349 4.01 -36.91 -7.85
N ASP A 350 4.22 -35.59 -7.74
CA ASP A 350 4.22 -34.87 -6.46
C ASP A 350 2.91 -35.09 -5.70
N LYS A 351 1.76 -34.98 -6.40
CA LYS A 351 0.45 -35.26 -5.78
C LYS A 351 0.28 -36.75 -5.45
N PHE A 352 0.70 -37.68 -6.32
CA PHE A 352 0.62 -39.11 -6.00
C PHE A 352 1.42 -39.47 -4.74
N VAL A 353 2.66 -38.96 -4.61
CA VAL A 353 3.51 -39.17 -3.43
C VAL A 353 2.83 -38.59 -2.19
N ALA A 354 2.34 -37.34 -2.24
CA ALA A 354 1.68 -36.70 -1.11
C ALA A 354 0.35 -37.37 -0.68
N ASP A 355 -0.39 -37.96 -1.63
CA ASP A 355 -1.59 -38.74 -1.35
C ASP A 355 -1.28 -40.17 -0.85
N SER A 356 -0.05 -40.66 -1.06
CA SER A 356 0.38 -42.03 -0.73
C SER A 356 1.20 -42.14 0.56
N VAL A 357 1.19 -41.10 1.41
CA VAL A 357 1.89 -41.07 2.70
C VAL A 357 0.88 -41.11 3.85
N ASP A 358 1.05 -42.06 4.76
CA ASP A 358 0.40 -42.04 6.06
C ASP A 358 0.95 -40.88 6.91
N ARG A 359 0.05 -40.00 7.38
CA ARG A 359 0.43 -38.74 8.03
C ARG A 359 0.91 -38.91 9.47
N ASN A 360 0.58 -40.02 10.13
CA ASN A 360 0.97 -40.28 11.52
C ASN A 360 2.34 -40.97 11.61
N THR A 361 2.72 -41.73 10.58
CA THR A 361 3.91 -42.61 10.57
C THR A 361 4.95 -42.26 9.51
N GLY A 362 4.61 -41.48 8.48
CA GLY A 362 5.51 -41.15 7.36
C GLY A 362 5.81 -42.34 6.42
N GLN A 363 5.02 -43.41 6.50
CA GLN A 363 5.16 -44.62 5.69
C GLN A 363 4.30 -44.57 4.42
N PRO A 364 4.64 -45.32 3.35
CA PRO A 364 3.78 -45.46 2.19
C PRO A 364 2.46 -46.19 2.53
N THR A 365 1.37 -45.79 1.89
CA THR A 365 0.06 -46.46 2.01
C THR A 365 -0.05 -47.75 1.18
N PHE A 366 0.96 -48.07 0.36
CA PHE A 366 1.05 -49.29 -0.42
C PHE A 366 2.08 -50.26 0.18
N THR A 367 1.74 -51.56 0.22
CA THR A 367 2.59 -52.60 0.81
C THR A 367 3.67 -53.13 -0.13
N SER A 368 3.42 -53.21 -1.44
CA SER A 368 4.33 -53.84 -2.41
C SER A 368 4.50 -53.02 -3.69
N ILE A 369 5.43 -53.44 -4.56
CA ILE A 369 5.57 -52.86 -5.90
C ILE A 369 4.34 -53.14 -6.78
N GLN A 370 3.67 -54.30 -6.61
CA GLN A 370 2.39 -54.58 -7.26
C GLN A 370 1.29 -53.62 -6.79
N ASP A 371 1.20 -53.36 -5.48
CA ASP A 371 0.26 -52.40 -4.90
C ASP A 371 0.55 -50.97 -5.38
N MET A 372 1.83 -50.58 -5.45
CA MET A 372 2.25 -49.28 -5.99
C MET A 372 1.82 -49.10 -7.44
N PHE A 373 2.03 -50.11 -8.31
CA PHE A 373 1.58 -50.07 -9.71
C PHE A 373 0.05 -49.99 -9.81
N ALA A 374 -0.68 -50.72 -8.95
CA ALA A 374 -2.13 -50.66 -8.89
C ALA A 374 -2.64 -49.29 -8.38
N ALA A 375 -1.97 -48.69 -7.40
CA ALA A 375 -2.28 -47.36 -6.87
C ALA A 375 -2.04 -46.27 -7.92
N LEU A 376 -0.90 -46.29 -8.62
CA LEU A 376 -0.59 -45.38 -9.72
C LEU A 376 -1.67 -45.40 -10.81
N GLY A 377 -2.09 -46.59 -11.26
CA GLY A 377 -3.17 -46.73 -12.25
C GLY A 377 -4.58 -46.36 -11.74
N ARG A 378 -4.80 -46.41 -10.42
CA ARG A 378 -6.06 -46.02 -9.76
C ARG A 378 -6.10 -44.54 -9.34
N ALA A 379 -4.98 -43.82 -9.36
CA ALA A 379 -4.92 -42.42 -8.94
C ALA A 379 -5.88 -41.51 -9.73
N ARG A 380 -6.69 -40.71 -9.03
CA ARG A 380 -7.66 -39.76 -9.62
C ARG A 380 -7.55 -38.41 -8.91
N GLY A 381 -8.06 -37.34 -9.53
CA GLY A 381 -7.93 -35.99 -8.98
C GLY A 381 -6.50 -35.42 -9.03
N LEU A 382 -5.65 -35.98 -9.88
CA LEU A 382 -4.32 -35.43 -10.17
C LEU A 382 -4.43 -34.08 -10.90
N PRO A 383 -3.43 -33.19 -10.81
CA PRO A 383 -3.55 -31.82 -11.31
C PRO A 383 -3.82 -31.78 -12.82
N GLY A 384 -4.67 -30.85 -13.24
CA GLY A 384 -5.07 -30.71 -14.65
C GLY A 384 -5.79 -31.91 -15.27
N GLY A 385 -6.22 -32.89 -14.47
CA GLY A 385 -6.77 -34.15 -14.98
C GLY A 385 -5.72 -35.10 -15.55
N ALA A 386 -4.45 -34.98 -15.14
CA ALA A 386 -3.39 -35.90 -15.53
C ALA A 386 -3.71 -37.36 -15.17
N ILE A 387 -3.19 -38.31 -15.97
CA ILE A 387 -3.34 -39.74 -15.76
C ILE A 387 -1.94 -40.38 -15.73
N ILE A 388 -1.65 -41.16 -14.69
CA ILE A 388 -0.43 -41.98 -14.60
C ILE A 388 -0.78 -43.42 -15.01
N LYS A 389 0.13 -44.05 -15.76
CA LYS A 389 0.06 -45.46 -16.18
C LYS A 389 1.43 -46.11 -15.96
N VAL A 390 1.43 -47.41 -15.70
CA VAL A 390 2.64 -48.24 -15.70
C VAL A 390 2.61 -49.15 -16.93
N ALA A 391 3.69 -49.15 -17.71
CA ALA A 391 3.91 -50.00 -18.87
C ALA A 391 5.25 -50.73 -18.75
N ASP A 392 5.48 -51.74 -19.60
CA ASP A 392 6.74 -52.50 -19.71
C ASP A 392 7.28 -53.08 -18.38
N ALA A 393 6.41 -53.28 -17.37
CA ALA A 393 6.83 -53.69 -16.04
C ALA A 393 7.26 -55.16 -15.98
N GLY A 394 8.49 -55.42 -15.54
CA GLY A 394 8.98 -56.79 -15.35
C GLY A 394 10.36 -56.87 -14.70
N TYR A 395 10.67 -58.06 -14.19
CA TYR A 395 11.97 -58.42 -13.60
C TYR A 395 12.82 -59.22 -14.60
N ASP A 396 14.09 -58.85 -14.71
CA ASP A 396 15.12 -59.60 -15.42
C ASP A 396 16.05 -60.29 -14.39
N ASP A 397 15.99 -61.62 -14.34
CA ASP A 397 16.80 -62.44 -13.43
C ASP A 397 18.30 -62.44 -13.79
N ALA A 398 18.65 -62.19 -15.05
CA ALA A 398 20.04 -62.19 -15.51
C ALA A 398 20.79 -60.90 -15.10
N THR A 399 20.12 -59.76 -15.07
CA THR A 399 20.68 -58.49 -14.55
C THR A 399 20.23 -58.16 -13.12
N LYS A 400 19.36 -58.98 -12.51
CA LYS A 400 18.73 -58.76 -11.19
C LYS A 400 18.02 -57.40 -11.07
N LYS A 401 17.33 -56.96 -12.12
CA LYS A 401 16.69 -55.64 -12.18
C LYS A 401 15.20 -55.73 -12.42
N ILE A 402 14.41 -54.85 -11.77
CA ILE A 402 13.05 -54.54 -12.23
C ILE A 402 13.14 -53.31 -13.13
N ALA A 403 12.51 -53.36 -14.32
CA ALA A 403 12.28 -52.18 -15.15
C ALA A 403 10.78 -51.94 -15.30
N PHE A 404 10.37 -50.66 -15.38
CA PHE A 404 9.00 -50.26 -15.71
C PHE A 404 8.98 -48.84 -16.29
N THR A 405 8.08 -48.57 -17.25
CA THR A 405 7.87 -47.24 -17.82
C THR A 405 6.69 -46.56 -17.15
N LEU A 406 6.95 -45.47 -16.42
CA LEU A 406 5.93 -44.55 -15.95
C LEU A 406 5.53 -43.63 -17.10
N VAL A 407 4.27 -43.71 -17.54
CA VAL A 407 3.70 -42.84 -18.57
C VAL A 407 2.73 -41.87 -17.90
N ILE A 408 2.89 -40.58 -18.14
CA ILE A 408 2.04 -39.52 -17.59
C ILE A 408 1.45 -38.72 -18.76
N ASP A 409 0.12 -38.75 -18.87
CA ASP A 409 -0.63 -38.02 -19.89
C ASP A 409 -1.45 -36.91 -19.25
N ARG A 410 -1.24 -35.65 -19.65
CA ARG A 410 -2.14 -34.52 -19.38
C ARG A 410 -2.64 -33.94 -20.70
N ALA A 411 -3.95 -34.02 -20.94
CA ALA A 411 -4.57 -33.35 -22.08
C ALA A 411 -4.46 -31.81 -21.95
N VAL A 412 -4.42 -31.10 -23.07
CA VAL A 412 -4.42 -29.62 -23.06
C VAL A 412 -5.75 -29.13 -22.47
N ASN A 413 -5.71 -28.29 -21.43
CA ASN A 413 -6.92 -27.72 -20.83
C ASN A 413 -7.68 -26.84 -21.85
N PRO A 414 -9.04 -26.95 -21.94
CA PRO A 414 -9.83 -26.32 -23.00
C PRO A 414 -10.04 -24.81 -22.83
N ALA A 415 -9.75 -24.28 -21.64
CA ALA A 415 -9.73 -22.84 -21.34
C ALA A 415 -8.46 -22.52 -20.54
N PRO A 416 -7.85 -21.32 -20.67
CA PRO A 416 -6.60 -20.99 -19.98
C PRO A 416 -6.71 -21.08 -18.45
N GLU A 417 -5.78 -21.79 -17.83
CA GLU A 417 -5.54 -21.74 -16.38
C GLU A 417 -4.58 -20.59 -16.06
N PRO A 418 -4.60 -19.98 -14.86
CA PRO A 418 -3.57 -19.02 -14.46
C PRO A 418 -2.15 -19.57 -14.64
N LEU A 419 -1.28 -18.82 -15.32
CA LEU A 419 0.14 -19.17 -15.49
C LEU A 419 0.88 -19.16 -14.14
N ASN A 420 0.50 -18.24 -13.26
CA ASN A 420 0.98 -18.19 -11.88
C ASN A 420 -0.22 -18.08 -10.92
N PRO A 421 -0.81 -19.21 -10.49
CA PRO A 421 -1.93 -19.20 -9.54
C PRO A 421 -1.55 -18.49 -8.24
N ALA A 422 -0.36 -18.76 -7.68
CA ALA A 422 0.11 -18.11 -6.45
C ALA A 422 0.29 -16.59 -6.63
N GLY A 423 0.77 -16.14 -7.79
CA GLY A 423 0.90 -14.72 -8.14
C GLY A 423 -0.44 -14.00 -8.31
N GLN A 424 -1.43 -14.62 -8.95
CA GLN A 424 -2.78 -14.08 -9.09
C GLN A 424 -3.57 -14.08 -7.76
N VAL A 425 -3.29 -15.04 -6.89
CA VAL A 425 -3.88 -15.08 -5.54
C VAL A 425 -3.20 -14.02 -4.65
N SER A 426 -1.90 -13.78 -4.79
CA SER A 426 -1.16 -12.76 -4.01
C SER A 426 -1.12 -11.35 -4.61
N SER A 427 -1.81 -11.06 -5.72
CA SER A 427 -1.90 -9.71 -6.32
C SER A 427 -3.31 -9.39 -6.84
N GLY A 428 -3.56 -8.13 -7.20
CA GLY A 428 -4.87 -7.71 -7.72
C GLY A 428 -4.98 -6.21 -7.98
N THR A 429 -6.06 -5.79 -8.66
CA THR A 429 -6.30 -4.41 -9.09
C THR A 429 -7.78 -4.20 -9.49
N GLY A 430 -8.23 -2.95 -9.60
CA GLY A 430 -9.55 -2.59 -10.15
C GLY A 430 -10.66 -2.42 -9.09
N ALA A 431 -11.88 -2.12 -9.54
CA ALA A 431 -12.96 -1.58 -8.70
C ALA A 431 -13.43 -2.47 -7.52
N GLY A 432 -13.08 -3.76 -7.51
CA GLY A 432 -13.31 -4.66 -6.37
C GLY A 432 -12.31 -4.50 -5.21
N VAL A 433 -11.23 -3.72 -5.40
CA VAL A 433 -10.16 -3.50 -4.44
C VAL A 433 -10.36 -2.19 -3.67
N THR A 434 -10.47 -2.27 -2.36
CA THR A 434 -10.58 -1.11 -1.47
C THR A 434 -9.59 -1.18 -0.30
N TYR A 435 -9.27 -0.01 0.26
CA TYR A 435 -8.24 0.17 1.28
C TYR A 435 -8.78 0.96 2.47
N THR A 436 -8.26 0.66 3.65
CA THR A 436 -8.40 1.49 4.86
C THR A 436 -7.01 1.72 5.48
N ALA A 437 -6.92 2.40 6.63
CA ALA A 437 -5.66 2.61 7.35
C ALA A 437 -4.89 1.30 7.66
N THR A 438 -5.60 0.20 7.90
CA THR A 438 -5.02 -1.08 8.35
C THR A 438 -5.54 -2.30 7.55
N THR A 439 -6.34 -2.12 6.50
CA THR A 439 -6.85 -3.25 5.70
C THR A 439 -6.79 -3.02 4.19
N LEU A 440 -6.72 -4.14 3.47
CA LEU A 440 -7.05 -4.31 2.05
C LEU A 440 -8.28 -5.22 1.99
N LYS A 441 -9.28 -4.90 1.15
CA LYS A 441 -10.35 -5.83 0.77
C LYS A 441 -10.35 -6.00 -0.75
N HIS A 442 -10.48 -7.23 -1.23
CA HIS A 442 -10.66 -7.54 -2.64
C HIS A 442 -11.91 -8.41 -2.83
N ALA A 443 -13.03 -7.77 -3.17
CA ALA A 443 -14.30 -8.44 -3.38
C ALA A 443 -14.21 -9.47 -4.52
N GLY A 444 -14.43 -10.75 -4.21
CA GLY A 444 -14.39 -11.86 -5.16
C GLY A 444 -13.18 -12.79 -5.03
N GLN A 445 -12.14 -12.42 -4.27
CA GLN A 445 -11.05 -13.33 -3.92
C GLN A 445 -11.50 -14.47 -2.98
N LYS A 446 -10.68 -15.52 -2.92
CA LYS A 446 -10.92 -16.73 -2.10
C LYS A 446 -9.61 -17.25 -1.50
N TRP A 447 -8.96 -16.41 -0.71
CA TRP A 447 -7.73 -16.75 0.01
C TRP A 447 -7.94 -17.83 1.07
N THR A 448 -6.88 -18.59 1.39
CA THR A 448 -6.88 -19.45 2.57
C THR A 448 -6.71 -18.56 3.81
N PRO A 449 -7.52 -18.69 4.87
CA PRO A 449 -7.32 -17.89 6.08
C PRO A 449 -5.91 -18.07 6.67
N GLY A 450 -5.28 -16.97 7.08
CA GLY A 450 -3.91 -16.94 7.63
C GLY A 450 -2.77 -17.16 6.63
N GLU A 451 -3.04 -17.43 5.35
CA GLU A 451 -2.04 -17.72 4.29
C GLU A 451 -0.92 -16.68 4.21
N PHE A 452 -1.25 -15.41 4.43
CA PHE A 452 -0.36 -14.26 4.23
C PHE A 452 0.22 -13.67 5.52
N ALA A 453 -0.03 -14.26 6.69
CA ALA A 453 0.52 -13.76 7.95
C ALA A 453 2.04 -13.58 7.91
N GLY A 454 2.53 -12.44 8.42
CA GLY A 454 3.95 -12.06 8.43
C GLY A 454 4.53 -11.60 7.09
N ARG A 455 3.77 -11.63 5.98
CA ARG A 455 4.27 -11.25 4.65
C ARG A 455 4.17 -9.75 4.39
N THR A 456 5.10 -9.20 3.59
CA THR A 456 5.05 -7.80 3.15
C THR A 456 4.00 -7.62 2.04
N ILE A 457 3.24 -6.53 2.09
CA ILE A 457 2.37 -6.05 1.00
C ILE A 457 2.87 -4.71 0.44
N THR A 458 2.65 -4.52 -0.85
CA THR A 458 2.94 -3.30 -1.63
C THR A 458 1.69 -2.91 -2.40
N ALA A 459 1.31 -1.62 -2.41
CA ALA A 459 0.19 -1.10 -3.17
C ALA A 459 0.46 0.36 -3.60
N GLY A 460 0.68 0.57 -4.90
CA GLY A 460 1.23 1.85 -5.39
C GLY A 460 2.59 2.15 -4.76
N THR A 461 2.73 3.34 -4.17
CA THR A 461 3.91 3.75 -3.38
C THR A 461 3.89 3.24 -1.93
N SER A 462 2.76 2.71 -1.44
CA SER A 462 2.58 2.32 -0.04
C SER A 462 3.02 0.88 0.23
N THR A 463 3.46 0.63 1.46
CA THR A 463 3.91 -0.68 1.95
C THR A 463 3.28 -1.02 3.30
N GLY A 464 3.17 -2.30 3.61
CA GLY A 464 2.68 -2.77 4.91
C GLY A 464 3.17 -4.20 5.20
N MET A 465 2.92 -4.67 6.42
CA MET A 465 3.11 -6.08 6.80
C MET A 465 1.76 -6.66 7.19
N VAL A 466 1.45 -7.84 6.67
CA VAL A 466 0.20 -8.55 6.95
C VAL A 466 0.27 -9.19 8.34
N ALA A 467 -0.71 -8.90 9.18
CA ALA A 467 -0.93 -9.61 10.44
C ALA A 467 -1.70 -10.92 10.21
N ASP A 468 -2.80 -10.85 9.45
CA ASP A 468 -3.70 -11.97 9.16
C ASP A 468 -4.52 -11.70 7.88
N ASN A 469 -5.19 -12.71 7.33
CA ASN A 469 -6.15 -12.57 6.24
C ASN A 469 -7.35 -13.53 6.36
N THR A 470 -8.52 -13.05 5.94
CA THR A 470 -9.70 -13.87 5.63
C THR A 470 -9.65 -14.29 4.14
N ALA A 471 -10.76 -14.81 3.61
CA ALA A 471 -10.88 -15.14 2.18
C ALA A 471 -10.86 -13.92 1.24
N ASP A 472 -11.25 -12.73 1.71
CA ASP A 472 -11.40 -11.52 0.89
C ASP A 472 -10.88 -10.21 1.53
N VAL A 473 -10.37 -10.28 2.78
CA VAL A 473 -9.75 -9.15 3.51
C VAL A 473 -8.36 -9.55 4.00
N VAL A 474 -7.39 -8.65 3.84
CA VAL A 474 -6.05 -8.71 4.44
C VAL A 474 -5.95 -7.61 5.49
N THR A 475 -5.51 -7.98 6.70
CA THR A 475 -5.34 -7.08 7.85
C THR A 475 -3.85 -6.86 8.09
N LEU A 476 -3.44 -5.62 8.27
CA LEU A 476 -2.05 -5.23 8.52
C LEU A 476 -1.71 -5.24 10.01
N THR A 477 -0.42 -5.26 10.32
CA THR A 477 0.09 -4.97 11.66
C THR A 477 -0.22 -3.52 12.07
N GLY A 478 -0.08 -3.21 13.36
CA GLY A 478 -0.51 -1.92 13.96
C GLY A 478 0.08 -0.64 13.32
N ASP A 479 1.18 -0.77 12.58
CA ASP A 479 1.80 0.32 11.81
C ASP A 479 0.96 0.78 10.60
N GLY A 480 0.03 -0.06 10.11
CA GLY A 480 -0.78 0.22 8.92
C GLY A 480 0.03 0.40 7.63
N TRP A 481 -0.46 1.28 6.75
CA TRP A 481 0.20 1.60 5.48
C TRP A 481 1.30 2.66 5.63
N ARG A 482 2.56 2.21 5.56
CA ARG A 482 3.74 3.08 5.44
C ARG A 482 3.77 3.68 4.03
N GLY A 483 3.65 5.00 3.93
CA GLY A 483 3.45 5.74 2.68
C GLY A 483 2.05 6.34 2.50
N GLY A 484 1.13 6.08 3.44
CA GLY A 484 -0.27 6.55 3.38
C GLY A 484 -1.21 5.51 2.77
N VAL A 485 -2.52 5.72 2.92
CA VAL A 485 -3.54 4.78 2.44
C VAL A 485 -3.62 4.80 0.91
N PRO A 486 -3.50 3.66 0.20
CA PRO A 486 -3.65 3.60 -1.25
C PRO A 486 -5.03 4.04 -1.72
N ALA A 487 -5.12 4.57 -2.94
CA ALA A 487 -6.39 4.90 -3.56
C ALA A 487 -7.22 3.64 -3.87
N ALA A 488 -8.55 3.76 -3.86
CA ALA A 488 -9.42 2.65 -4.25
C ALA A 488 -9.11 2.19 -5.68
N GLY A 489 -9.06 0.86 -5.90
CA GLY A 489 -8.69 0.25 -7.17
C GLY A 489 -7.19 0.24 -7.52
N THR A 490 -6.30 0.83 -6.69
CA THR A 490 -4.85 0.70 -6.86
C THR A 490 -4.43 -0.78 -6.89
N ALA A 491 -3.43 -1.11 -7.73
CA ALA A 491 -2.88 -2.46 -7.80
C ALA A 491 -2.03 -2.80 -6.55
N TYR A 492 -2.24 -3.97 -5.97
CA TYR A 492 -1.44 -4.50 -4.85
C TYR A 492 -0.71 -5.80 -5.21
N ARG A 493 0.32 -6.10 -4.42
CA ARG A 493 1.12 -7.32 -4.44
C ARG A 493 1.59 -7.66 -3.03
N ILE A 494 1.27 -8.87 -2.57
CA ILE A 494 1.77 -9.51 -1.36
C ILE A 494 3.00 -10.35 -1.73
N ALA A 495 3.97 -10.48 -0.83
CA ALA A 495 5.14 -11.34 -1.04
C ALA A 495 4.75 -12.82 -1.19
N ALA A 496 5.34 -13.50 -2.17
CA ALA A 496 5.15 -14.92 -2.44
C ALA A 496 6.40 -15.49 -3.13
N ALA A 497 6.41 -16.80 -3.39
CA ALA A 497 7.42 -17.43 -4.26
C ALA A 497 7.20 -16.97 -5.71
N ASP A 498 7.95 -15.95 -6.11
CA ASP A 498 7.82 -15.15 -7.33
C ASP A 498 6.37 -14.87 -7.80
N PRO A 499 5.69 -13.84 -7.24
CA PRO A 499 4.34 -13.47 -7.68
C PRO A 499 4.29 -12.89 -9.11
N MET A 500 5.42 -12.73 -9.78
CA MET A 500 5.54 -12.00 -11.04
C MET A 500 5.76 -12.92 -12.27
N ILE A 501 5.84 -14.25 -12.12
CA ILE A 501 5.79 -15.17 -13.27
C ILE A 501 4.50 -14.89 -14.07
N GLY A 502 4.61 -14.63 -15.37
CA GLY A 502 3.52 -14.20 -16.26
C GLY A 502 3.24 -12.69 -16.31
N GLN A 503 3.99 -11.86 -15.58
CA GLN A 503 4.01 -10.41 -15.74
C GLN A 503 4.51 -10.06 -17.15
N VAL A 504 3.77 -9.23 -17.89
CA VAL A 504 4.22 -8.72 -19.20
C VAL A 504 5.38 -7.73 -19.02
N THR A 505 6.46 -7.90 -19.77
CA THR A 505 7.67 -7.07 -19.73
C THR A 505 8.10 -6.67 -21.14
N LEU A 506 7.82 -5.42 -21.53
CA LEU A 506 8.03 -4.87 -22.87
C LEU A 506 9.08 -3.75 -22.93
N GLY A 507 9.65 -3.33 -21.79
CA GLY A 507 10.62 -2.23 -21.72
C GLY A 507 11.79 -2.38 -22.70
N ASP A 508 12.64 -3.38 -22.51
CA ASP A 508 13.84 -3.54 -23.34
C ASP A 508 13.53 -3.81 -24.83
N THR A 509 12.34 -4.36 -25.14
CA THR A 509 11.81 -4.51 -26.50
C THR A 509 11.61 -3.17 -27.21
N PHE A 510 11.14 -2.14 -26.50
CA PHE A 510 10.84 -0.82 -27.08
C PHE A 510 11.90 0.25 -26.80
N LYS A 511 12.82 0.04 -25.85
CA LYS A 511 13.94 0.93 -25.49
C LYS A 511 14.65 1.54 -26.70
N ALA A 512 15.08 0.72 -27.67
CA ALA A 512 15.79 1.21 -28.85
C ALA A 512 14.92 2.06 -29.80
N ARG A 513 13.63 1.73 -29.95
CA ARG A 513 12.71 2.43 -30.89
C ARG A 513 12.09 3.68 -30.30
N ALA A 514 11.60 3.61 -29.07
CA ALA A 514 10.78 4.65 -28.42
C ALA A 514 11.39 5.24 -27.12
N GLY A 515 12.51 4.71 -26.61
CA GLY A 515 13.08 5.17 -25.33
C GLY A 515 12.34 4.63 -24.09
N LEU A 516 11.35 3.76 -24.27
CA LEU A 516 10.55 3.12 -23.21
C LEU A 516 11.38 2.14 -22.38
N ALA A 517 12.14 2.62 -21.41
CA ALA A 517 12.62 1.77 -20.32
C ALA A 517 11.42 1.36 -19.42
N GLN A 518 11.51 0.17 -18.81
CA GLN A 518 10.57 -0.29 -17.76
C GLN A 518 9.07 -0.35 -18.12
N ALA A 519 8.70 -0.43 -19.40
CA ALA A 519 7.31 -0.70 -19.82
C ALA A 519 6.86 -2.13 -19.46
N ASN A 520 6.51 -2.34 -18.19
CA ASN A 520 6.18 -3.63 -17.58
C ASN A 520 4.84 -3.56 -16.83
N ALA A 521 4.03 -4.63 -16.89
CA ALA A 521 2.73 -4.67 -16.21
C ALA A 521 2.88 -4.70 -14.68
N THR A 522 1.91 -4.17 -13.94
CA THR A 522 1.94 -4.16 -12.46
C THR A 522 1.53 -5.49 -11.81
N THR A 523 0.90 -6.39 -12.57
CA THR A 523 0.38 -7.69 -12.11
C THR A 523 0.64 -8.79 -13.15
N SER A 524 0.51 -10.06 -12.75
CA SER A 524 0.54 -11.20 -13.67
C SER A 524 -0.88 -11.64 -14.04
N VAL A 525 -1.29 -11.38 -15.28
CA VAL A 525 -2.62 -11.73 -15.80
C VAL A 525 -2.58 -12.83 -16.88
N ALA A 526 -1.41 -13.44 -17.10
CA ALA A 526 -1.24 -14.47 -18.11
C ALA A 526 -1.98 -15.77 -17.76
N GLY A 527 -2.69 -16.30 -18.75
CA GLY A 527 -3.27 -17.64 -18.74
C GLY A 527 -2.48 -18.59 -19.64
N VAL A 528 -2.44 -19.87 -19.28
CA VAL A 528 -1.79 -20.95 -20.03
C VAL A 528 -2.76 -22.10 -20.32
N MET A 529 -2.79 -22.52 -21.57
CA MET A 529 -3.34 -23.80 -22.01
C MET A 529 -2.16 -24.77 -22.12
N ARG A 530 -2.07 -25.76 -21.23
CA ARG A 530 -0.96 -26.72 -21.16
C ARG A 530 -1.44 -28.16 -21.13
N GLY A 531 -0.82 -28.99 -21.96
CA GLY A 531 -0.89 -30.45 -21.92
C GLY A 531 0.51 -31.03 -22.14
N TYR A 532 0.76 -32.23 -21.65
CA TYR A 532 2.06 -32.87 -21.77
C TYR A 532 1.96 -34.39 -21.78
N HIS A 533 2.99 -35.01 -22.33
CA HIS A 533 3.22 -36.44 -22.28
C HIS A 533 4.64 -36.67 -21.74
N ALA A 534 4.78 -37.54 -20.74
CA ALA A 534 6.07 -37.95 -20.19
C ALA A 534 6.17 -39.46 -20.09
N ALA A 535 7.36 -40.00 -20.36
CA ALA A 535 7.66 -41.43 -20.36
C ALA A 535 9.02 -41.68 -19.69
N ALA A 536 9.01 -42.06 -18.42
CA ALA A 536 10.21 -42.34 -17.63
C ALA A 536 10.35 -43.85 -17.39
N THR A 537 11.31 -44.51 -18.05
CA THR A 537 11.64 -45.91 -17.78
C THR A 537 12.55 -45.99 -16.54
N VAL A 538 11.93 -46.26 -15.39
CA VAL A 538 12.60 -46.46 -14.10
C VAL A 538 13.17 -47.88 -14.04
N VAL A 539 14.34 -48.02 -13.41
CA VAL A 539 15.00 -49.32 -13.21
C VAL A 539 15.48 -49.42 -11.75
N LEU A 540 15.15 -50.53 -11.10
CA LEU A 540 15.51 -50.84 -9.71
C LEU A 540 16.58 -51.93 -9.69
N ASP A 541 17.72 -51.67 -9.06
CA ASP A 541 18.82 -52.62 -8.87
C ASP A 541 18.56 -53.50 -7.64
N LEU A 542 18.17 -54.76 -7.87
CA LEU A 542 17.99 -55.77 -6.83
C LEU A 542 19.23 -56.70 -6.69
N GLY A 543 20.37 -56.32 -7.26
CA GLY A 543 21.64 -57.02 -7.09
C GLY A 543 22.09 -57.06 -5.63
N ASP A 544 22.80 -58.12 -5.24
CA ASP A 544 23.16 -58.36 -3.84
C ASP A 544 24.08 -57.23 -3.32
N PRO A 545 23.87 -56.75 -2.07
CA PRO A 545 24.70 -55.69 -1.50
C PRO A 545 26.11 -56.20 -1.24
N ALA A 546 27.10 -55.60 -1.90
CA ALA A 546 28.50 -55.81 -1.58
C ALA A 546 28.79 -55.20 -0.20
N THR A 547 29.43 -55.95 0.68
CA THR A 547 29.78 -55.53 2.05
C THR A 547 31.21 -55.93 2.39
N GLY A 548 31.77 -55.38 3.48
CA GLY A 548 33.14 -55.67 3.88
C GLY A 548 34.13 -55.40 2.73
N GLN A 549 34.98 -56.38 2.41
CA GLN A 549 35.96 -56.28 1.34
C GLN A 549 35.36 -56.25 -0.08
N GLU A 550 34.13 -56.71 -0.28
CA GLU A 550 33.47 -56.69 -1.60
C GLU A 550 33.13 -55.25 -2.04
N CYS A 551 33.02 -54.30 -1.10
CA CYS A 551 32.96 -52.88 -1.45
C CYS A 551 34.23 -52.43 -2.17
N ALA A 552 35.41 -52.91 -1.77
CA ALA A 552 36.69 -52.45 -2.30
C ALA A 552 36.96 -52.90 -3.75
N THR A 553 36.31 -53.97 -4.20
CA THR A 553 36.47 -54.52 -5.56
C THR A 553 35.55 -53.85 -6.59
N ARG A 554 34.53 -53.09 -6.16
CA ARG A 554 33.62 -52.39 -7.06
C ARG A 554 34.14 -51.00 -7.45
N PRO A 555 33.83 -50.50 -8.68
CA PRO A 555 34.27 -49.16 -9.13
C PRO A 555 33.73 -48.00 -8.27
N ASP A 556 32.54 -48.15 -7.67
CA ASP A 556 31.91 -47.15 -6.81
C ASP A 556 32.50 -47.11 -5.38
N GLY A 557 33.15 -48.18 -4.93
CA GLY A 557 33.65 -48.32 -3.55
C GLY A 557 34.99 -47.68 -3.23
N GLN A 558 35.60 -46.92 -4.15
CA GLN A 558 36.85 -46.18 -3.93
C GLN A 558 38.02 -47.02 -3.37
N GLN A 559 38.07 -48.33 -3.66
CA GLN A 559 39.04 -49.29 -3.10
C GLN A 559 39.02 -49.40 -1.57
N LYS A 560 37.87 -49.11 -0.93
CA LYS A 560 37.68 -49.18 0.53
C LYS A 560 36.71 -50.29 0.90
N ALA A 561 37.03 -51.02 1.96
CA ALA A 561 36.10 -51.95 2.57
C ALA A 561 35.00 -51.20 3.33
N CYS A 562 33.77 -51.72 3.31
CA CYS A 562 32.68 -51.17 4.12
C CYS A 562 32.75 -51.66 5.58
N PRO A 563 32.39 -50.83 6.58
CA PRO A 563 31.93 -49.46 6.44
C PRO A 563 33.07 -48.44 6.26
N TYR A 564 32.90 -47.46 5.37
CA TYR A 564 33.85 -46.36 5.19
C TYR A 564 33.18 -44.98 5.14
N LYS A 565 33.92 -43.94 5.52
CA LYS A 565 33.48 -42.54 5.40
C LYS A 565 33.76 -42.04 3.99
N HIS A 566 32.70 -41.74 3.25
CA HIS A 566 32.74 -41.02 1.98
C HIS A 566 32.56 -39.52 2.26
N ILE A 567 33.32 -38.67 1.57
CA ILE A 567 33.13 -37.21 1.61
C ILE A 567 32.43 -36.85 0.29
N ASN A 568 31.26 -36.24 0.42
CA ASN A 568 30.44 -35.79 -0.69
C ASN A 568 31.03 -34.51 -1.31
N PRO A 569 30.65 -34.13 -2.56
CA PRO A 569 31.18 -32.92 -3.22
C PRO A 569 30.91 -31.59 -2.50
N ASP A 570 29.90 -31.55 -1.61
CA ASP A 570 29.54 -30.40 -0.77
C ASP A 570 30.36 -30.30 0.54
N GLY A 571 31.27 -31.24 0.79
CA GLY A 571 32.06 -31.33 2.03
C GLY A 571 31.33 -32.02 3.19
N SER A 572 30.05 -32.40 3.03
CA SER A 572 29.38 -33.29 3.96
C SER A 572 29.97 -34.71 3.88
N ALA A 573 29.71 -35.56 4.87
CA ALA A 573 30.28 -36.90 4.89
C ALA A 573 29.26 -37.98 5.28
N THR A 574 29.14 -38.99 4.42
CA THR A 574 28.25 -40.14 4.59
C THR A 574 29.06 -41.38 4.97
N VAL A 575 28.50 -42.23 5.83
CA VAL A 575 29.07 -43.56 6.10
C VAL A 575 28.43 -44.54 5.13
N VAL A 576 29.26 -45.18 4.30
CA VAL A 576 28.84 -46.18 3.32
C VAL A 576 29.03 -47.56 3.95
N THR A 577 27.92 -48.25 4.21
CA THR A 577 27.87 -49.60 4.82
C THR A 577 27.74 -50.73 3.80
N GLU A 578 27.17 -50.46 2.62
CA GLU A 578 26.98 -51.40 1.51
C GLU A 578 27.00 -50.68 0.15
N LEU A 579 27.20 -51.44 -0.94
CA LEU A 579 27.17 -50.93 -2.32
C LEU A 579 26.37 -51.85 -3.28
N PRO A 580 25.50 -51.31 -4.16
CA PRO A 580 25.13 -49.90 -4.28
C PRO A 580 24.37 -49.43 -3.04
N ARG A 581 24.52 -48.15 -2.66
CA ARG A 581 23.73 -47.55 -1.57
C ARG A 581 22.23 -47.59 -1.97
N PRO A 582 21.27 -47.71 -1.03
CA PRO A 582 19.84 -47.77 -1.37
C PRO A 582 19.37 -46.67 -2.34
N ALA A 583 19.81 -45.43 -2.16
CA ALA A 583 19.49 -44.31 -3.06
C ALA A 583 20.11 -44.41 -4.48
N ASP A 584 21.21 -45.16 -4.67
CA ASP A 584 21.81 -45.38 -5.98
C ASP A 584 21.17 -46.57 -6.73
N ARG A 585 20.41 -47.44 -6.03
CA ARG A 585 19.68 -48.56 -6.65
C ARG A 585 18.51 -48.12 -7.54
N ILE A 586 18.12 -46.85 -7.47
CA ILE A 586 17.00 -46.29 -8.23
C ILE A 586 17.56 -45.48 -9.39
N MET A 587 17.35 -46.00 -10.60
CA MET A 587 17.97 -45.54 -11.84
C MET A 587 16.92 -45.11 -12.86
N LEU A 588 17.33 -44.25 -13.79
CA LEU A 588 16.58 -43.87 -14.98
C LEU A 588 17.29 -44.47 -16.21
N ARG A 589 16.55 -45.22 -17.03
CA ARG A 589 17.06 -45.73 -18.31
C ARG A 589 17.05 -44.61 -19.35
N THR A 590 18.19 -44.40 -19.99
CA THR A 590 18.41 -43.35 -20.97
C THR A 590 18.18 -43.84 -22.42
N GLY A 591 18.48 -43.02 -23.43
CA GLY A 591 18.29 -43.38 -24.85
C GLY A 591 16.86 -43.20 -25.38
N ARG A 592 16.03 -42.42 -24.69
CA ARG A 592 14.60 -42.19 -25.00
C ARG A 592 14.20 -40.73 -24.80
N ASP A 593 13.11 -40.32 -25.46
CA ASP A 593 12.40 -39.09 -25.10
C ASP A 593 11.84 -39.21 -23.67
N LEU A 594 12.02 -38.18 -22.85
CA LEU A 594 11.56 -38.15 -21.45
C LEU A 594 10.22 -37.43 -21.32
N PHE A 595 10.05 -36.28 -21.98
CA PHE A 595 8.77 -35.58 -22.07
C PHE A 595 8.66 -34.67 -23.30
N GLY A 596 7.41 -34.43 -23.72
CA GLY A 596 7.01 -33.39 -24.66
C GLY A 596 5.81 -32.60 -24.10
N ALA A 597 5.81 -31.28 -24.26
CA ALA A 597 4.77 -30.40 -23.73
C ALA A 597 4.22 -29.45 -24.79
N ARG A 598 2.88 -29.41 -24.90
CA ARG A 598 2.12 -28.48 -25.72
C ARG A 598 1.62 -27.36 -24.84
N LEU A 599 2.03 -26.14 -25.13
CA LEU A 599 1.61 -24.97 -24.38
C LEU A 599 1.23 -23.83 -25.33
N SER A 600 0.21 -23.08 -24.92
CA SER A 600 -0.14 -21.78 -25.49
C SER A 600 -0.36 -20.81 -24.33
N VAL A 601 0.32 -19.67 -24.34
CA VAL A 601 0.17 -18.61 -23.33
C VAL A 601 -0.58 -17.45 -23.97
N LEU A 602 -1.58 -16.95 -23.26
CA LEU A 602 -2.43 -15.82 -23.66
C LEU A 602 -2.48 -14.82 -22.51
N THR A 603 -2.20 -13.55 -22.77
CA THR A 603 -2.20 -12.51 -21.74
C THR A 603 -2.62 -11.16 -22.33
N SER A 604 -3.43 -10.42 -21.60
CA SER A 604 -3.78 -9.04 -21.96
C SER A 604 -2.64 -8.11 -21.55
N VAL A 605 -2.22 -7.27 -22.48
CA VAL A 605 -1.25 -6.21 -22.21
C VAL A 605 -2.02 -4.98 -21.75
N ASN A 606 -1.74 -4.54 -20.53
CA ASN A 606 -2.13 -3.23 -20.03
C ASN A 606 -0.98 -2.69 -19.17
N VAL A 607 -0.21 -1.78 -19.75
CA VAL A 607 1.06 -1.29 -19.21
C VAL A 607 1.07 0.22 -19.29
N ASP A 608 1.16 0.89 -18.13
CA ASP A 608 1.50 2.30 -18.04
C ASP A 608 3.03 2.44 -17.89
N ALA A 609 3.63 3.36 -18.62
CA ALA A 609 5.08 3.56 -18.74
C ALA A 609 5.41 5.06 -18.90
N VAL A 610 6.69 5.42 -18.85
CA VAL A 610 7.15 6.81 -18.99
C VAL A 610 8.31 6.90 -20.00
N VAL A 611 8.32 7.94 -20.83
CA VAL A 611 9.43 8.29 -21.73
C VAL A 611 9.89 9.71 -21.42
N GLY A 612 11.02 9.82 -20.70
CA GLY A 612 11.48 11.09 -20.14
C GLY A 612 10.41 11.68 -19.22
N TYR A 613 9.71 12.72 -19.68
CA TYR A 613 8.64 13.39 -18.92
C TYR A 613 7.21 13.01 -19.35
N LEU A 614 7.04 12.11 -20.32
CA LEU A 614 5.72 11.78 -20.90
C LEU A 614 5.22 10.41 -20.45
N GLY A 615 4.04 10.38 -19.82
CA GLY A 615 3.31 9.13 -19.55
C GLY A 615 2.76 8.53 -20.86
N VAL A 616 2.97 7.23 -21.05
CA VAL A 616 2.56 6.46 -22.23
C VAL A 616 1.87 5.18 -21.77
N ARG A 617 0.75 4.81 -22.39
CA ARG A 617 0.02 3.57 -22.10
C ARG A 617 0.03 2.64 -23.30
N LEU A 618 0.37 1.37 -23.06
CA LEU A 618 0.35 0.27 -24.01
C LEU A 618 -0.81 -0.65 -23.66
N THR A 619 -1.69 -0.92 -24.62
CA THR A 619 -2.82 -1.86 -24.47
C THR A 619 -2.88 -2.86 -25.61
N GLY A 620 -3.37 -4.07 -25.37
CA GLY A 620 -3.57 -5.08 -26.41
C GLY A 620 -3.43 -6.51 -25.91
N ASP A 621 -2.93 -7.41 -26.74
CA ASP A 621 -2.90 -8.85 -26.51
C ASP A 621 -1.52 -9.43 -26.84
N LEU A 622 -1.02 -10.32 -25.99
CA LEU A 622 0.21 -11.09 -26.20
C LEU A 622 -0.11 -12.59 -26.18
N SER A 623 0.48 -13.29 -27.14
CA SER A 623 0.32 -14.72 -27.36
C SER A 623 1.66 -15.41 -27.60
N MET A 624 1.82 -16.65 -27.12
CA MET A 624 2.93 -17.55 -27.47
C MET A 624 2.37 -18.94 -27.76
N SER A 625 2.86 -19.61 -28.80
CA SER A 625 2.41 -20.96 -29.19
C SER A 625 3.47 -21.71 -30.01
N SER A 626 3.21 -22.99 -30.33
CA SER A 626 4.06 -23.74 -31.26
C SER A 626 3.96 -23.20 -32.70
N ARG A 627 5.07 -23.25 -33.43
CA ARG A 627 5.13 -22.84 -34.84
C ARG A 627 4.62 -23.91 -35.79
N SER A 628 4.83 -25.17 -35.41
CA SER A 628 4.40 -26.37 -36.14
C SER A 628 3.03 -26.91 -35.69
N GLY A 629 2.51 -26.44 -34.55
CA GLY A 629 1.33 -27.02 -33.88
C GLY A 629 1.63 -28.29 -33.09
N GLY A 630 2.91 -28.66 -32.96
CA GLY A 630 3.38 -29.78 -32.16
C GLY A 630 3.69 -29.41 -30.71
N ASP A 631 4.62 -30.15 -30.11
CA ASP A 631 5.12 -29.89 -28.76
C ASP A 631 6.07 -28.68 -28.78
N VAL A 632 5.83 -27.69 -27.92
CA VAL A 632 6.62 -26.47 -27.81
C VAL A 632 8.00 -26.73 -27.21
N VAL A 633 8.08 -27.64 -26.25
CA VAL A 633 9.34 -28.12 -25.68
C VAL A 633 9.30 -29.63 -25.60
N LYS A 634 10.40 -30.25 -26.02
CA LYS A 634 10.62 -31.70 -25.95
C LYS A 634 12.03 -31.98 -25.46
N VAL A 635 12.15 -32.87 -24.48
CA VAL A 635 13.43 -33.21 -23.83
C VAL A 635 13.60 -34.73 -23.81
N GLY A 636 14.79 -35.18 -24.21
CA GLY A 636 15.18 -36.59 -24.23
C GLY A 636 16.51 -36.84 -23.52
N LEU A 637 16.77 -38.11 -23.24
CA LEU A 637 17.99 -38.60 -22.62
C LEU A 637 18.87 -39.27 -23.68
N LYS A 638 20.11 -38.81 -23.83
CA LYS A 638 21.12 -39.47 -24.67
C LYS A 638 21.44 -40.86 -24.10
N ASP A 639 21.63 -41.86 -24.96
CA ASP A 639 21.91 -43.21 -24.51
C ASP A 639 23.29 -43.31 -23.84
N VAL A 640 23.25 -43.62 -22.55
CA VAL A 640 24.38 -43.91 -21.66
C VAL A 640 24.03 -45.07 -20.72
N GLY A 641 23.02 -45.90 -21.05
CA GLY A 641 22.52 -47.01 -20.23
C GLY A 641 21.59 -46.60 -19.08
N ASP A 642 21.58 -47.41 -18.01
CA ASP A 642 20.86 -47.14 -16.76
C ASP A 642 21.70 -46.22 -15.87
N VAL A 643 21.16 -45.07 -15.45
CA VAL A 643 21.90 -44.07 -14.64
C VAL A 643 21.21 -43.88 -13.29
N PRO A 644 21.90 -44.07 -12.14
CA PRO A 644 21.38 -43.74 -10.81
C PRO A 644 20.93 -42.28 -10.73
N LEU A 645 19.78 -42.01 -10.10
CA LEU A 645 19.23 -40.64 -10.03
C LEU A 645 20.23 -39.66 -9.37
N THR A 646 20.99 -40.11 -8.38
CA THR A 646 22.11 -39.39 -7.76
C THR A 646 23.14 -38.90 -8.78
N ARG A 647 23.60 -39.79 -9.68
CA ARG A 647 24.55 -39.48 -10.76
C ARG A 647 23.95 -38.66 -11.89
N LEU A 648 22.63 -38.74 -12.09
CA LEU A 648 21.91 -37.88 -13.03
C LEU A 648 21.97 -36.42 -12.57
N PHE A 649 21.71 -36.12 -11.29
CA PHE A 649 21.84 -34.76 -10.74
C PHE A 649 23.27 -34.21 -10.89
N GLU A 650 24.30 -35.01 -10.57
CA GLU A 650 25.70 -34.61 -10.76
C GLU A 650 26.01 -34.24 -12.22
N ARG A 651 25.51 -35.01 -13.19
CA ARG A 651 25.71 -34.71 -14.62
C ARG A 651 24.94 -33.46 -15.07
N LEU A 652 23.70 -33.29 -14.62
CA LEU A 652 22.87 -32.12 -14.94
C LEU A 652 23.45 -30.81 -14.39
N ALA A 653 24.10 -30.85 -13.22
CA ALA A 653 24.74 -29.69 -12.61
C ALA A 653 26.04 -29.27 -13.31
N ASN A 654 26.81 -30.23 -13.84
CA ASN A 654 28.12 -29.97 -14.46
C ASN A 654 28.03 -29.80 -15.99
N ASN A 655 27.53 -30.82 -16.71
CA ASN A 655 27.44 -30.86 -18.17
C ASN A 655 26.07 -31.45 -18.61
N PRO A 656 24.95 -30.71 -18.51
CA PRO A 656 23.64 -31.22 -18.92
C PRO A 656 23.61 -31.61 -20.42
N SER A 657 24.43 -30.95 -21.25
CA SER A 657 24.64 -31.29 -22.66
C SER A 657 25.08 -32.72 -22.92
N ASP A 658 25.71 -33.40 -21.96
CA ASP A 658 26.31 -34.72 -22.17
C ASP A 658 25.26 -35.84 -22.00
N ILE A 659 24.14 -35.53 -21.34
CA ILE A 659 23.06 -36.49 -21.05
C ILE A 659 21.69 -36.06 -21.62
N LEU A 660 21.46 -34.77 -21.90
CA LEU A 660 20.20 -34.27 -22.45
C LEU A 660 20.23 -34.01 -23.97
N THR A 661 19.06 -34.12 -24.58
CA THR A 661 18.69 -33.46 -25.83
C THR A 661 17.51 -32.53 -25.55
N SER A 662 17.49 -31.36 -26.18
CA SER A 662 16.40 -30.38 -26.08
C SER A 662 15.99 -29.92 -27.47
N GLN A 663 14.68 -29.88 -27.72
CA GLN A 663 14.06 -29.27 -28.88
C GLN A 663 13.03 -28.27 -28.38
N VAL A 664 13.08 -27.05 -28.92
CA VAL A 664 12.08 -26.00 -28.64
C VAL A 664 11.57 -25.46 -29.96
N ASP A 665 10.23 -25.41 -30.08
CA ASP A 665 9.50 -24.93 -31.24
C ASP A 665 8.40 -23.95 -30.79
N ALA A 666 8.80 -22.73 -30.43
CA ALA A 666 7.88 -21.67 -30.04
C ALA A 666 8.14 -20.34 -30.77
N ALA A 667 7.06 -19.61 -31.00
CA ALA A 667 7.08 -18.20 -31.41
C ALA A 667 6.05 -17.42 -30.58
N ALA A 668 6.23 -16.09 -30.52
CA ALA A 668 5.32 -15.20 -29.81
C ALA A 668 4.99 -13.95 -30.61
N ARG A 669 3.78 -13.42 -30.39
CA ARG A 669 3.26 -12.21 -31.03
C ARG A 669 2.48 -11.37 -30.02
N ALA A 670 2.87 -10.11 -29.92
CA ALA A 670 2.14 -9.07 -29.20
C ALA A 670 1.52 -8.08 -30.21
N ARG A 671 0.20 -7.92 -30.16
CA ARG A 671 -0.52 -6.84 -30.84
C ARG A 671 -0.73 -5.72 -29.85
N LEU A 672 -0.15 -4.54 -30.13
CA LEU A 672 -0.07 -3.43 -29.17
C LEU A 672 -0.62 -2.15 -29.78
N THR A 673 -1.43 -1.45 -29.00
CA THR A 673 -1.90 -0.09 -29.25
C THR A 673 -1.22 0.86 -28.27
N PHE A 674 -0.56 1.88 -28.80
CA PHE A 674 0.08 2.94 -28.04
C PHE A 674 -0.85 4.16 -27.97
N GLY A 675 -0.96 4.73 -26.77
CA GLY A 675 -1.64 6.00 -26.54
C GLY A 675 -0.93 6.83 -25.48
N VAL A 676 -1.16 8.15 -25.50
CA VAL A 676 -0.65 9.09 -24.51
C VAL A 676 -1.86 9.57 -23.69
N PRO A 677 -1.99 9.21 -22.40
CA PRO A 677 -3.09 9.69 -21.57
C PRO A 677 -3.15 11.23 -21.57
N GLY A 678 -4.35 11.79 -21.77
CA GLY A 678 -4.56 13.24 -21.93
C GLY A 678 -4.29 13.81 -23.32
N LEU A 679 -3.68 13.06 -24.24
CA LEU A 679 -3.32 13.49 -25.60
C LEU A 679 -3.75 12.44 -26.64
N ALA A 680 -5.05 12.38 -26.93
CA ALA A 680 -5.64 11.37 -27.83
C ALA A 680 -5.00 11.39 -29.24
N ASP A 681 -4.71 12.58 -29.75
CA ASP A 681 -4.24 12.80 -31.13
C ASP A 681 -2.71 12.93 -31.24
N PHE A 682 -1.95 12.61 -30.19
CA PHE A 682 -0.48 12.78 -30.13
C PHE A 682 0.29 12.23 -31.35
N PHE A 683 -0.15 11.08 -31.88
CA PHE A 683 0.46 10.44 -33.05
C PHE A 683 -0.23 10.78 -34.37
N GLY A 684 -1.31 11.58 -34.36
CA GLY A 684 -2.27 11.72 -35.47
C GLY A 684 -3.39 10.67 -35.43
N GLY A 685 -3.64 10.07 -34.26
CA GLY A 685 -4.60 8.98 -34.06
C GLY A 685 -4.02 7.85 -33.19
N LYS A 686 -4.71 6.70 -33.13
CA LYS A 686 -4.23 5.50 -32.42
C LYS A 686 -3.14 4.80 -33.24
N VAL A 687 -1.99 4.52 -32.63
CA VAL A 687 -0.93 3.69 -33.24
C VAL A 687 -1.10 2.25 -32.77
N THR A 688 -1.52 1.37 -33.68
CA THR A 688 -1.65 -0.08 -33.42
C THR A 688 -0.70 -0.85 -34.34
N GLY A 689 0.09 -1.76 -33.78
CA GLY A 689 1.06 -2.57 -34.51
C GLY A 689 1.22 -3.98 -33.94
N ASP A 690 2.04 -4.79 -34.60
CA ASP A 690 2.40 -6.15 -34.20
C ASP A 690 3.93 -6.22 -33.92
N VAL A 691 4.30 -6.80 -32.78
CA VAL A 691 5.67 -7.28 -32.46
C VAL A 691 5.65 -8.79 -32.53
N GLU A 692 6.62 -9.39 -33.20
CA GLU A 692 6.70 -10.82 -33.48
C GLU A 692 8.12 -11.34 -33.21
N MET A 693 8.22 -12.41 -32.42
CA MET A 693 9.45 -13.17 -32.15
C MET A 693 9.31 -14.54 -32.81
N PRO A 694 9.88 -14.76 -34.03
CA PRO A 694 9.64 -15.98 -34.82
C PRO A 694 10.31 -17.26 -34.29
N ASP A 695 11.27 -17.12 -33.37
CA ASP A 695 11.89 -18.22 -32.64
C ASP A 695 12.36 -17.70 -31.28
N ILE A 696 11.85 -18.27 -30.19
CA ILE A 696 12.21 -17.82 -28.83
C ILE A 696 13.66 -18.15 -28.44
N ARG A 697 14.37 -18.99 -29.21
CA ARG A 697 15.79 -19.28 -29.03
C ARG A 697 16.70 -18.16 -29.54
N THR A 698 16.18 -17.24 -30.34
CA THR A 698 16.90 -16.10 -30.91
C THR A 698 16.18 -14.79 -30.60
N PRO A 699 16.14 -14.36 -29.32
CA PRO A 699 15.30 -13.25 -28.87
C PRO A 699 15.63 -11.90 -29.53
N ASP A 700 16.82 -11.73 -30.10
CA ASP A 700 17.21 -10.53 -30.85
C ASP A 700 16.51 -10.39 -32.23
N THR A 701 15.93 -11.47 -32.77
CA THR A 701 15.36 -11.55 -34.13
C THR A 701 13.94 -10.99 -34.24
N LEU A 702 13.67 -9.88 -33.54
CA LEU A 702 12.34 -9.28 -33.43
C LEU A 702 11.88 -8.54 -34.68
N VAL A 703 10.69 -8.90 -35.17
CA VAL A 703 9.98 -8.22 -36.26
C VAL A 703 8.95 -7.26 -35.69
N PHE A 704 8.91 -6.03 -36.21
CA PHE A 704 7.99 -4.96 -35.79
C PHE A 704 7.22 -4.44 -37.01
N ARG A 705 5.91 -4.22 -36.90
CA ARG A 705 5.05 -3.70 -37.98
C ARG A 705 4.06 -2.66 -37.44
N GLY A 706 3.86 -1.53 -38.13
CA GLY A 706 2.85 -0.52 -37.78
C GLY A 706 3.23 0.44 -36.64
N PHE A 707 4.53 0.58 -36.33
CA PHE A 707 5.02 1.39 -35.22
C PHE A 707 5.80 2.65 -35.65
N ASP A 708 5.68 3.05 -36.90
CA ASP A 708 6.56 4.05 -37.53
C ASP A 708 6.49 5.44 -36.86
N GLN A 709 5.35 5.76 -36.22
CA GLN A 709 5.12 7.00 -35.49
C GLN A 709 5.66 7.00 -34.04
N ILE A 710 6.03 5.85 -33.45
CA ILE A 710 6.42 5.79 -32.02
C ILE A 710 7.76 6.47 -31.72
N GLY A 711 8.53 6.87 -32.74
CA GLY A 711 9.72 7.69 -32.55
C GLY A 711 9.42 9.04 -31.86
N LYS A 712 8.22 9.60 -32.06
CA LYS A 712 7.80 10.93 -31.55
C LYS A 712 7.95 11.09 -30.02
N VAL A 713 7.74 10.04 -29.22
CA VAL A 713 7.84 10.15 -27.75
C VAL A 713 9.27 10.38 -27.26
N LYS A 714 10.31 10.04 -28.05
CA LYS A 714 11.72 10.32 -27.69
C LYS A 714 12.02 11.81 -27.52
N ASN A 715 11.24 12.69 -28.16
CA ASN A 715 11.41 14.13 -28.05
C ASN A 715 11.12 14.63 -26.61
N PHE A 716 10.41 13.86 -25.79
CA PHE A 716 10.21 14.12 -24.36
C PHE A 716 11.34 13.56 -23.48
N ALA A 717 12.38 12.98 -24.06
CA ALA A 717 13.58 12.47 -23.35
C ALA A 717 14.86 13.20 -23.82
N PHE A 718 14.77 14.51 -24.04
CA PHE A 718 15.84 15.36 -24.60
C PHE A 718 17.05 15.56 -23.66
N ASP A 719 16.87 15.40 -22.34
CA ASP A 719 17.96 15.37 -21.36
C ASP A 719 17.76 14.18 -20.41
N PRO A 720 18.23 12.97 -20.77
CA PRO A 720 18.04 11.76 -19.97
C PRO A 720 18.86 11.76 -18.67
N ASP A 721 19.85 12.64 -18.54
CA ASP A 721 20.67 12.78 -17.33
C ASP A 721 19.97 13.65 -16.27
N ASN A 722 18.95 14.43 -16.65
CA ASN A 722 18.26 15.39 -15.81
C ASN A 722 16.73 15.21 -15.83
N PRO A 723 16.16 14.37 -14.93
CA PRO A 723 14.72 14.12 -14.85
C PRO A 723 13.88 15.32 -14.39
N GLN A 724 14.47 16.51 -14.21
CA GLN A 724 13.75 17.75 -13.92
C GLN A 724 13.96 18.87 -14.95
N ALA A 725 14.74 18.67 -16.03
CA ALA A 725 15.05 19.75 -16.98
C ALA A 725 13.81 20.39 -17.62
N LEU A 726 12.83 19.58 -18.09
CA LEU A 726 11.57 20.12 -18.62
C LEU A 726 10.78 20.91 -17.57
N PHE A 727 10.62 20.36 -16.35
CA PHE A 727 9.86 21.04 -15.31
C PHE A 727 10.55 22.32 -14.84
N GLY A 728 11.88 22.36 -14.81
CA GLY A 728 12.65 23.58 -14.58
C GLY A 728 12.47 24.63 -15.69
N ALA A 729 12.41 24.22 -16.96
CA ALA A 729 12.08 25.12 -18.08
C ALA A 729 10.63 25.64 -18.01
N LEU A 730 9.68 24.77 -17.67
CA LEU A 730 8.26 25.11 -17.55
C LEU A 730 7.97 26.03 -16.35
N VAL A 731 8.52 25.76 -15.17
CA VAL A 731 8.40 26.62 -13.98
C VAL A 731 9.00 28.01 -14.27
N LYS A 732 10.16 28.09 -14.93
CA LYS A 732 10.72 29.37 -15.40
C LYS A 732 9.81 30.09 -16.40
N SER A 733 9.25 29.35 -17.36
CA SER A 733 8.35 29.90 -18.39
C SER A 733 7.06 30.47 -17.79
N LEU A 734 6.44 29.74 -16.87
CA LEU A 734 5.26 30.20 -16.14
C LEU A 734 5.58 31.37 -15.21
N GLY A 735 6.76 31.38 -14.55
CA GLY A 735 7.22 32.51 -13.74
C GLY A 735 7.46 33.79 -14.55
N ALA A 736 8.05 33.66 -15.74
CA ALA A 736 8.20 34.77 -16.67
C ALA A 736 6.85 35.30 -17.14
N LEU A 737 5.94 34.39 -17.54
CA LEU A 737 4.58 34.73 -17.96
C LEU A 737 3.79 35.45 -16.84
N ALA A 738 3.88 34.97 -15.59
CA ALA A 738 3.33 35.67 -14.44
C ALA A 738 3.92 37.07 -14.30
N THR A 739 5.24 37.22 -14.43
CA THR A 739 5.93 38.52 -14.31
C THR A 739 5.46 39.54 -15.35
N TYR A 740 5.20 39.10 -16.59
CA TYR A 740 4.59 39.93 -17.63
C TYR A 740 3.13 40.30 -17.32
N LEU A 741 2.33 39.37 -16.80
CA LEU A 741 0.94 39.64 -16.38
C LEU A 741 0.85 40.59 -15.17
N ASP A 742 1.83 40.53 -14.28
CA ASP A 742 1.96 41.43 -13.12
C ASP A 742 2.35 42.87 -13.54
N HIS A 743 2.93 43.05 -14.75
CA HIS A 743 3.45 44.34 -15.24
C HIS A 743 3.17 44.54 -16.74
N VAL A 744 1.90 44.42 -17.15
CA VAL A 744 1.50 44.61 -18.56
C VAL A 744 1.79 46.05 -19.00
N GLN A 745 2.78 46.22 -19.88
CA GLN A 745 3.22 47.49 -20.46
C GLN A 745 3.34 47.36 -21.99
N PRO A 746 2.24 47.54 -22.74
CA PRO A 746 2.27 47.55 -24.21
C PRO A 746 3.02 48.77 -24.76
N SER A 747 3.37 48.73 -26.04
CA SER A 747 4.09 49.84 -26.67
C SER A 747 3.18 51.00 -27.09
N GLY A 748 3.76 52.18 -27.34
CA GLY A 748 3.05 53.32 -27.93
C GLY A 748 1.88 53.86 -27.10
N PRO A 749 0.81 54.39 -27.76
CA PRO A 749 -0.35 54.97 -27.08
C PRO A 749 -1.08 54.01 -26.15
N VAL A 750 -1.06 52.70 -26.44
CA VAL A 750 -1.67 51.67 -25.60
C VAL A 750 -0.97 51.59 -24.25
N GLY A 751 0.37 51.64 -24.22
CA GLY A 751 1.15 51.73 -22.99
C GLY A 751 0.81 52.95 -22.14
N THR A 752 0.59 54.11 -22.79
CA THR A 752 0.16 55.34 -22.09
C THR A 752 -1.23 55.19 -21.48
N ALA A 753 -2.21 54.64 -22.21
CA ALA A 753 -3.55 54.42 -21.67
C ALA A 753 -3.58 53.37 -20.55
N MET A 754 -2.83 52.28 -20.70
CA MET A 754 -2.72 51.22 -19.69
C MET A 754 -2.14 51.72 -18.36
N THR A 755 -1.18 52.66 -18.41
CA THR A 755 -0.51 53.23 -17.23
C THR A 755 -1.12 54.54 -16.72
N THR A 756 -2.07 55.13 -17.44
CA THR A 756 -2.81 56.32 -16.99
C THR A 756 -3.73 55.96 -15.82
N LYS A 757 -3.72 56.81 -14.78
CA LYS A 757 -4.54 56.59 -13.58
C LYS A 757 -5.99 56.98 -13.80
N LEU A 758 -6.89 56.06 -13.51
CA LEU A 758 -8.33 56.29 -13.52
C LEU A 758 -8.71 57.32 -12.44
N PRO A 759 -9.50 58.36 -12.78
CA PRO A 759 -10.07 59.28 -11.80
C PRO A 759 -10.86 58.55 -10.69
N LEU A 760 -10.90 59.16 -9.50
CA LEU A 760 -11.43 58.63 -8.23
C LEU A 760 -10.71 57.39 -7.67
N LEU A 761 -10.39 56.39 -8.50
CA LEU A 761 -9.67 55.16 -8.12
C LEU A 761 -8.18 55.38 -7.84
N GLY A 762 -7.50 56.25 -8.61
CA GLY A 762 -6.06 56.51 -8.48
C GLY A 762 -5.12 55.36 -8.90
N ARG A 763 -5.69 54.24 -9.36
CA ARG A 763 -5.04 53.10 -10.02
C ARG A 763 -5.13 53.22 -11.55
N SER A 764 -4.13 52.70 -12.25
CA SER A 764 -4.14 52.53 -13.71
C SER A 764 -4.82 51.22 -14.14
N LEU A 765 -5.02 51.01 -15.45
CA LEU A 765 -5.52 49.72 -15.95
C LEU A 765 -4.53 48.59 -15.65
N SER A 766 -3.22 48.82 -15.79
CA SER A 766 -2.18 47.86 -15.38
C SER A 766 -2.27 47.51 -13.89
N ASP A 767 -2.58 48.48 -13.00
CA ASP A 767 -2.78 48.23 -11.57
C ASP A 767 -4.05 47.41 -11.24
N LEU A 768 -4.98 47.28 -12.19
CA LEU A 768 -6.17 46.41 -12.11
C LEU A 768 -5.89 45.02 -12.71
N VAL A 769 -5.11 44.93 -13.79
CA VAL A 769 -4.60 43.64 -14.30
C VAL A 769 -3.71 42.95 -13.25
N ALA A 770 -2.89 43.72 -12.53
CA ALA A 770 -2.04 43.26 -11.44
C ALA A 770 -2.76 43.08 -10.08
N ALA A 771 -4.05 43.41 -9.96
CA ALA A 771 -4.77 43.36 -8.68
C ALA A 771 -4.94 41.93 -8.14
N ASP A 772 -4.48 41.68 -6.92
CA ASP A 772 -4.80 40.49 -6.12
C ASP A 772 -6.12 40.68 -5.34
N GLU A 773 -6.72 39.58 -4.89
CA GLU A 773 -7.98 39.58 -4.17
C GLU A 773 -7.75 39.78 -2.66
N MET A 774 -8.03 40.98 -2.15
CA MET A 774 -7.72 41.33 -0.75
C MET A 774 -8.91 41.13 0.21
N GLY A 775 -8.90 41.75 1.39
CA GLY A 775 -10.05 41.82 2.29
C GLY A 775 -9.65 42.42 3.63
N SER A 776 -10.46 43.32 4.20
CA SER A 776 -10.10 44.10 5.38
C SER A 776 -11.31 44.81 6.01
N GLY A 777 -11.15 45.24 7.27
CA GLY A 777 -12.17 46.00 7.99
C GLY A 777 -13.02 45.16 8.96
N PRO A 778 -13.87 45.78 9.79
CA PRO A 778 -14.38 45.21 11.03
C PRO A 778 -15.29 43.97 10.88
N GLY A 779 -15.71 43.61 9.66
CA GLY A 779 -16.43 42.36 9.39
C GLY A 779 -15.55 41.12 9.26
N VAL A 780 -14.23 41.28 9.06
CA VAL A 780 -13.29 40.16 8.89
C VAL A 780 -12.95 39.55 10.24
N VAL A 781 -13.33 38.29 10.47
CA VAL A 781 -13.12 37.58 11.74
C VAL A 781 -12.27 36.33 11.52
N TYR A 782 -11.28 36.14 12.40
CA TYR A 782 -10.41 34.97 12.41
C TYR A 782 -10.74 34.06 13.60
N GLY A 783 -10.62 32.75 13.40
CA GLY A 783 -10.82 31.75 14.45
C GLY A 783 -10.12 30.44 14.15
N ASP A 784 -10.35 29.44 15.00
CA ASP A 784 -9.92 28.05 14.82
C ASP A 784 -11.12 27.13 15.16
N GLY A 785 -11.25 25.99 14.50
CA GLY A 785 -12.34 25.04 14.74
C GLY A 785 -13.61 25.35 13.93
N ALA A 786 -13.58 25.10 12.62
CA ALA A 786 -14.71 25.32 11.71
C ALA A 786 -14.90 24.16 10.71
N CYS A 787 -16.14 23.96 10.26
CA CYS A 787 -16.51 22.99 9.21
C CYS A 787 -16.10 21.52 9.47
N GLY A 788 -15.97 21.12 10.74
CA GLY A 788 -15.49 19.78 11.12
C GLY A 788 -13.96 19.63 11.09
N SER A 789 -13.21 20.73 10.94
CA SER A 789 -11.75 20.79 11.03
C SER A 789 -11.32 21.63 12.23
N GLU A 790 -10.26 21.21 12.95
CA GLU A 790 -9.66 21.98 14.05
C GLU A 790 -8.79 23.16 13.55
N ASN A 791 -8.62 23.31 12.24
CA ASN A 791 -7.77 24.33 11.65
C ASN A 791 -8.35 25.75 11.74
N GLY A 792 -7.51 26.72 11.41
CA GLY A 792 -7.83 28.14 11.39
C GLY A 792 -8.81 28.48 10.28
N PHE A 793 -9.61 29.53 10.48
CA PHE A 793 -10.55 30.03 9.47
C PHE A 793 -10.57 31.56 9.42
N VAL A 794 -11.03 32.10 8.29
CA VAL A 794 -11.45 33.48 8.14
C VAL A 794 -12.90 33.53 7.67
N THR A 795 -13.70 34.39 8.27
CA THR A 795 -15.05 34.74 7.81
C THR A 795 -15.06 36.20 7.39
N ASP A 796 -15.56 36.48 6.18
CA ASP A 796 -15.71 37.83 5.64
C ASP A 796 -17.12 37.99 5.02
N PRO A 797 -18.09 38.57 5.75
CA PRO A 797 -19.44 38.79 5.25
C PRO A 797 -19.54 39.73 4.04
N SER A 798 -18.46 40.43 3.67
CA SER A 798 -18.43 41.28 2.47
C SER A 798 -18.09 40.53 1.19
N ARG A 799 -17.76 39.22 1.26
CA ARG A 799 -17.27 38.44 0.10
C ARG A 799 -17.89 37.05 -0.01
N THR A 800 -18.06 36.60 -1.25
CA THR A 800 -18.54 35.25 -1.58
C THR A 800 -17.39 34.37 -2.04
N PHE A 801 -16.96 33.45 -1.17
CA PHE A 801 -15.97 32.43 -1.49
C PHE A 801 -16.65 31.22 -2.14
N ALA A 802 -15.95 30.57 -3.06
CA ALA A 802 -16.42 29.37 -3.77
C ALA A 802 -15.39 28.24 -3.71
N GLN A 803 -15.78 27.00 -4.01
CA GLN A 803 -14.89 25.82 -3.95
C GLN A 803 -13.61 25.97 -4.81
N THR A 804 -13.63 26.84 -5.83
CA THR A 804 -12.46 27.24 -6.63
C THR A 804 -11.33 27.94 -5.85
N HIS A 805 -11.58 28.34 -4.60
CA HIS A 805 -10.58 28.99 -3.75
C HIS A 805 -9.77 27.96 -2.94
N ILE A 806 -10.21 26.70 -2.89
CA ILE A 806 -9.49 25.62 -2.22
C ILE A 806 -8.11 25.43 -2.86
N GLY A 807 -7.07 25.46 -2.04
CA GLY A 807 -5.68 25.38 -2.47
C GLY A 807 -5.02 26.73 -2.78
N ARG A 808 -5.72 27.86 -2.79
CA ARG A 808 -5.09 29.19 -2.92
C ARG A 808 -4.32 29.55 -1.64
N GLY A 809 -3.23 30.30 -1.82
CA GLY A 809 -2.44 30.89 -0.75
C GLY A 809 -3.03 32.22 -0.31
N VAL A 810 -3.19 32.41 0.99
CA VAL A 810 -3.74 33.62 1.61
C VAL A 810 -2.69 34.21 2.55
N VAL A 811 -2.22 35.41 2.23
CA VAL A 811 -1.31 36.19 3.06
C VAL A 811 -2.12 36.90 4.13
N ILE A 812 -1.75 36.71 5.40
CA ILE A 812 -2.40 37.34 6.56
C ILE A 812 -1.29 37.88 7.47
N GLY A 813 -1.09 39.19 7.44
CA GLY A 813 0.10 39.83 8.03
C GLY A 813 1.39 39.26 7.39
N THR A 814 2.21 38.59 8.19
CA THR A 814 3.46 37.93 7.76
C THR A 814 3.33 36.43 7.50
N ARG A 815 2.14 35.83 7.70
CA ARG A 815 1.90 34.39 7.55
C ARG A 815 1.24 34.11 6.20
N VAL A 816 1.62 33.02 5.54
CA VAL A 816 0.90 32.50 4.36
C VAL A 816 0.19 31.21 4.76
N MET A 817 -1.13 31.17 4.56
CA MET A 817 -2.00 30.04 4.88
C MET A 817 -2.60 29.49 3.57
N THR A 818 -2.72 28.17 3.42
CA THR A 818 -3.39 27.58 2.25
C THR A 818 -4.85 27.27 2.59
N VAL A 819 -5.80 27.59 1.71
CA VAL A 819 -7.21 27.22 1.90
C VAL A 819 -7.38 25.70 1.78
N GLN A 820 -7.93 25.07 2.83
CA GLN A 820 -8.31 23.66 2.87
C GLN A 820 -9.75 23.44 2.39
N ALA A 821 -10.68 24.32 2.79
CA ALA A 821 -12.11 24.20 2.50
C ALA A 821 -12.80 25.57 2.46
N VAL A 822 -13.97 25.62 1.82
CA VAL A 822 -14.88 26.78 1.81
C VAL A 822 -16.26 26.31 2.29
N CYS A 823 -16.88 27.07 3.19
CA CYS A 823 -18.06 26.63 3.95
C CYS A 823 -19.12 27.72 4.03
N GLY A 824 -20.32 27.42 3.51
CA GLY A 824 -21.27 28.48 3.17
C GLY A 824 -20.65 29.45 2.16
N GLU A 825 -21.14 30.69 2.13
CA GLU A 825 -20.69 31.69 1.15
C GLU A 825 -19.56 32.57 1.70
N HIS A 826 -19.42 32.72 3.02
CA HIS A 826 -18.57 33.76 3.65
C HIS A 826 -17.36 33.25 4.44
N THR A 827 -17.07 31.94 4.48
CA THR A 827 -15.99 31.37 5.32
C THR A 827 -15.02 30.47 4.55
N MET A 828 -13.72 30.73 4.72
CA MET A 828 -12.63 29.85 4.28
C MET A 828 -11.93 29.22 5.50
N VAL A 829 -11.63 27.92 5.42
CA VAL A 829 -10.81 27.18 6.41
C VAL A 829 -9.46 26.88 5.80
N PHE A 830 -8.39 26.98 6.59
CA PHE A 830 -7.01 26.80 6.17
C PHE A 830 -6.47 25.40 6.48
N THR A 831 -5.30 25.06 5.93
CA THR A 831 -4.61 23.77 6.17
C THR A 831 -3.89 23.70 7.54
N ALA A 832 -3.95 24.75 8.35
CA ALA A 832 -3.32 24.83 9.66
C ALA A 832 -4.10 25.74 10.61
N LYS A 833 -3.92 25.56 11.92
CA LYS A 833 -4.44 26.45 12.97
C LYS A 833 -3.58 27.71 13.16
N PHE A 834 -4.21 28.82 13.53
CA PHE A 834 -3.51 30.03 13.97
C PHE A 834 -2.90 29.85 15.35
N GLY A 835 -3.66 29.21 16.27
CA GLY A 835 -3.27 29.00 17.66
C GLY A 835 -3.29 30.30 18.48
N GLU A 836 -2.38 30.42 19.44
CA GLU A 836 -2.23 31.60 20.29
C GLU A 836 -1.88 32.88 19.49
N ALA A 837 -1.18 32.73 18.36
CA ALA A 837 -0.84 33.80 17.44
C ALA A 837 -1.94 34.04 16.38
N ARG A 838 -3.18 34.30 16.86
CA ARG A 838 -4.34 34.60 16.02
C ARG A 838 -4.33 36.07 15.56
N PRO A 839 -4.62 36.37 14.28
CA PRO A 839 -4.79 37.75 13.81
C PRO A 839 -5.95 38.45 14.50
N GLU A 840 -5.83 39.77 14.74
CA GLU A 840 -6.91 40.57 15.31
C GLU A 840 -8.09 40.71 14.32
N PRO A 841 -9.35 40.82 14.79
CA PRO A 841 -10.48 41.11 13.93
C PRO A 841 -10.25 42.37 13.08
N GLY A 842 -10.55 42.28 11.78
CA GLY A 842 -10.28 43.33 10.81
C GLY A 842 -8.86 43.39 10.24
N THR A 843 -7.93 42.53 10.71
CA THR A 843 -6.61 42.36 10.06
C THR A 843 -6.80 42.03 8.58
N ALA A 844 -6.07 42.72 7.71
CA ALA A 844 -6.18 42.53 6.28
C ALA A 844 -5.58 41.18 5.81
N TYR A 845 -6.20 40.59 4.79
CA TYR A 845 -5.70 39.42 4.08
C TYR A 845 -5.63 39.67 2.57
N ALA A 846 -4.84 38.85 1.86
CA ALA A 846 -4.76 38.83 0.41
C ALA A 846 -4.60 37.40 -0.13
N LEU A 847 -5.54 36.96 -0.97
CA LEU A 847 -5.39 35.74 -1.76
C LEU A 847 -4.50 36.03 -2.96
N ARG A 848 -3.50 35.17 -3.16
CA ARG A 848 -2.51 35.32 -4.23
C ARG A 848 -3.11 34.98 -5.60
N SER A 849 -2.46 35.48 -6.65
CA SER A 849 -2.71 35.10 -8.05
C SER A 849 -2.64 33.57 -8.23
N PRO A 850 -3.69 32.91 -8.80
CA PRO A 850 -3.73 31.46 -8.99
C PRO A 850 -2.53 30.89 -9.75
N LEU A 851 -1.98 31.63 -10.72
CA LEU A 851 -0.79 31.22 -11.47
C LEU A 851 0.47 31.21 -10.59
N ARG A 852 0.64 32.18 -9.70
CA ARG A 852 1.76 32.22 -8.73
C ARG A 852 1.67 31.10 -7.71
N ASP A 853 0.48 30.80 -7.19
CA ASP A 853 0.26 29.65 -6.32
C ASP A 853 0.53 28.31 -7.06
N ALA A 854 0.14 28.19 -8.32
CA ALA A 854 0.44 27.02 -9.14
C ALA A 854 1.95 26.82 -9.36
N ILE A 855 2.69 27.91 -9.62
CA ILE A 855 4.16 27.89 -9.76
C ILE A 855 4.83 27.43 -8.46
N ASP A 856 4.41 27.95 -7.30
CA ASP A 856 4.98 27.55 -6.01
C ASP A 856 4.65 26.08 -5.68
N ARG A 857 3.43 25.62 -5.98
CA ARG A 857 3.04 24.20 -5.86
C ARG A 857 3.96 23.29 -6.66
N LEU A 858 4.19 23.62 -7.93
CA LEU A 858 5.07 22.87 -8.83
C LEU A 858 6.56 22.97 -8.48
N THR A 859 6.94 24.03 -7.75
CA THR A 859 8.32 24.19 -7.24
C THR A 859 8.54 23.40 -5.96
N ALA A 860 7.53 23.33 -5.08
CA ALA A 860 7.57 22.58 -3.82
C ALA A 860 7.37 21.06 -4.01
N ALA A 861 6.58 20.67 -5.02
CA ALA A 861 6.30 19.28 -5.38
C ALA A 861 6.36 19.13 -6.92
N PRO A 862 7.56 19.05 -7.52
CA PRO A 862 7.70 18.87 -8.96
C PRO A 862 7.09 17.54 -9.42
N PRO A 863 6.22 17.54 -10.44
CA PRO A 863 5.57 16.33 -10.94
C PRO A 863 6.52 15.49 -11.80
N ASP A 864 6.36 14.16 -11.81
CA ASP A 864 7.19 13.26 -12.63
C ASP A 864 6.78 13.22 -14.12
N THR A 865 5.57 13.68 -14.46
CA THR A 865 5.03 13.63 -15.83
C THR A 865 4.28 14.90 -16.23
N VAL A 866 4.25 15.18 -17.54
CA VAL A 866 3.43 16.25 -18.13
C VAL A 866 1.94 16.08 -17.81
N GLN A 867 1.45 14.84 -17.69
CA GLN A 867 0.08 14.57 -17.23
C GLN A 867 -0.16 14.98 -15.77
N ALA A 868 0.78 14.68 -14.87
CA ALA A 868 0.69 15.08 -13.46
C ALA A 868 0.82 16.61 -13.29
N LEU A 869 1.69 17.26 -14.09
CA LEU A 869 1.75 18.72 -14.21
C LEU A 869 0.39 19.32 -14.59
N VAL A 870 -0.25 18.78 -15.63
CA VAL A 870 -1.57 19.26 -16.08
C VAL A 870 -2.65 18.99 -15.04
N ALA A 871 -2.55 17.93 -14.24
CA ALA A 871 -3.48 17.67 -13.13
C ALA A 871 -3.35 18.72 -12.01
N GLU A 872 -2.13 19.04 -11.55
CA GLU A 872 -1.93 20.06 -10.51
C GLU A 872 -2.20 21.49 -11.02
N LEU A 873 -1.86 21.80 -12.29
CA LEU A 873 -2.26 23.05 -12.95
C LEU A 873 -3.78 23.18 -13.02
N ASN A 874 -4.51 22.13 -13.45
CA ASN A 874 -5.97 22.17 -13.48
C ASN A 874 -6.58 22.36 -12.09
N LYS A 875 -6.03 21.69 -11.08
CA LYS A 875 -6.44 21.82 -9.68
C LYS A 875 -6.19 23.22 -9.10
N ALA A 876 -5.11 23.89 -9.49
CA ALA A 876 -4.79 25.24 -9.04
C ALA A 876 -5.51 26.35 -9.85
N LEU A 877 -5.87 26.10 -11.11
CA LEU A 877 -6.42 27.09 -12.05
C LEU A 877 -7.92 26.90 -12.38
N GLY A 878 -8.61 25.91 -11.80
CA GLY A 878 -10.05 25.73 -11.97
C GLY A 878 -10.48 24.84 -13.15
N GLY A 879 -9.61 23.98 -13.67
CA GLY A 879 -10.01 22.85 -14.53
C GLY A 879 -10.06 23.10 -16.04
N GLN A 880 -9.47 24.18 -16.56
CA GLN A 880 -9.52 24.53 -17.98
C GLN A 880 -8.19 24.35 -18.74
N VAL A 881 -7.14 23.81 -18.11
CA VAL A 881 -5.80 23.66 -18.68
C VAL A 881 -5.72 22.44 -19.60
N ARG A 882 -5.27 22.64 -20.84
CA ARG A 882 -5.09 21.60 -21.86
C ARG A 882 -3.65 21.51 -22.33
N ILE A 883 -3.26 20.33 -22.83
CA ILE A 883 -1.99 20.09 -23.52
C ILE A 883 -2.22 19.72 -24.98
N GLY A 884 -1.23 20.06 -25.82
CA GLY A 884 -1.08 19.61 -27.19
C GLY A 884 0.40 19.37 -27.51
N TYR A 885 0.68 18.75 -28.65
CA TYR A 885 2.05 18.52 -29.12
C TYR A 885 2.14 18.80 -30.61
N GLU A 886 3.03 19.70 -31.01
CA GLU A 886 3.16 20.19 -32.39
C GLU A 886 4.64 20.58 -32.63
N ASP A 887 5.20 20.15 -33.76
CA ASP A 887 6.55 20.50 -34.27
C ASP A 887 7.72 20.47 -33.26
N GLY A 888 7.67 19.54 -32.30
CA GLY A 888 8.73 19.39 -31.28
C GLY A 888 8.52 20.22 -30.01
N ALA A 889 7.47 21.04 -29.95
CA ALA A 889 7.10 21.83 -28.78
C ALA A 889 5.89 21.22 -28.03
N LEU A 890 5.90 21.38 -26.71
CA LEU A 890 4.73 21.17 -25.86
C LEU A 890 3.85 22.44 -25.92
N ARG A 891 2.59 22.30 -26.37
CA ARG A 891 1.58 23.37 -26.27
C ARG A 891 0.82 23.23 -24.96
N LEU A 892 0.72 24.31 -24.20
CA LEU A 892 -0.02 24.44 -22.94
C LEU A 892 -1.07 25.55 -23.13
N SER A 893 -2.34 25.19 -23.19
CA SER A 893 -3.44 26.15 -23.19
C SER A 893 -3.89 26.37 -21.75
N LEU A 894 -3.53 27.52 -21.19
CA LEU A 894 -3.93 27.98 -19.87
C LEU A 894 -5.20 28.83 -20.00
N ALA A 895 -6.21 28.53 -19.18
CA ALA A 895 -7.35 29.42 -19.00
C ALA A 895 -7.76 29.41 -17.52
N TYR A 896 -8.06 30.59 -16.98
CA TYR A 896 -8.56 30.74 -15.61
C TYR A 896 -9.31 32.06 -15.41
N ASP A 897 -10.25 32.06 -14.47
CA ASP A 897 -10.98 33.25 -14.06
C ASP A 897 -10.08 34.14 -13.19
N LYS A 898 -9.98 35.44 -13.51
CA LYS A 898 -9.43 36.44 -12.59
C LYS A 898 -10.59 37.08 -11.82
N LYS A 899 -10.49 37.09 -10.49
CA LYS A 899 -11.36 37.87 -9.61
C LYS A 899 -10.51 38.60 -8.58
N ALA A 900 -10.82 39.86 -8.31
CA ALA A 900 -10.20 40.67 -7.26
C ALA A 900 -11.17 41.78 -6.85
N ALA A 901 -11.53 41.87 -5.57
CA ALA A 901 -12.19 43.07 -5.04
C ALA A 901 -11.20 43.91 -4.23
N LEU A 902 -11.25 45.22 -4.47
CA LEU A 902 -10.34 46.27 -4.03
C LEU A 902 -11.12 47.27 -3.15
N LYS A 903 -10.45 47.82 -2.14
CA LYS A 903 -11.03 48.81 -1.21
C LYS A 903 -10.08 50.00 -1.10
N GLU A 904 -10.25 50.98 -1.99
CA GLU A 904 -9.31 52.09 -2.15
C GLU A 904 -9.78 53.35 -1.43
N PRO A 905 -8.91 54.10 -0.72
CA PRO A 905 -9.24 55.42 -0.20
C PRO A 905 -9.40 56.41 -1.37
N LEU A 906 -10.53 57.10 -1.43
CA LEU A 906 -10.88 57.98 -2.54
C LEU A 906 -9.90 59.15 -2.72
N ARG A 907 -9.58 59.47 -3.98
CA ARG A 907 -8.65 60.56 -4.33
C ARG A 907 -9.30 61.59 -5.25
N PHE A 908 -9.57 62.76 -4.71
CA PHE A 908 -10.12 63.92 -5.44
C PHE A 908 -8.99 64.72 -6.10
N SER A 909 -8.47 64.20 -7.22
CA SER A 909 -7.41 64.79 -8.03
C SER A 909 -7.84 64.83 -9.49
N PHE A 910 -7.83 66.02 -10.10
CA PHE A 910 -8.44 66.29 -11.41
C PHE A 910 -7.45 67.05 -12.30
N GLY A 911 -6.35 66.38 -12.67
CA GLY A 911 -5.21 67.01 -13.35
C GLY A 911 -4.48 68.00 -12.44
N ASP A 912 -4.15 69.18 -12.97
CA ASP A 912 -3.47 70.26 -12.24
C ASP A 912 -4.32 70.86 -11.10
N SER A 913 -5.63 70.59 -11.09
CA SER A 913 -6.54 70.96 -10.01
C SER A 913 -6.72 69.79 -9.03
N SER A 914 -6.39 70.01 -7.75
CA SER A 914 -6.61 69.02 -6.69
C SER A 914 -7.21 69.64 -5.44
N LEU A 915 -8.05 68.88 -4.74
CA LEU A 915 -8.67 69.28 -3.47
C LEU A 915 -7.70 69.05 -2.31
N VAL A 916 -6.61 69.85 -2.30
CA VAL A 916 -5.54 69.75 -1.31
C VAL A 916 -6.12 69.89 0.11
N ALA A 917 -5.75 68.95 0.98
CA ALA A 917 -6.16 68.82 2.39
C ALA A 917 -7.57 68.27 2.69
N ALA A 918 -8.34 67.75 1.72
CA ALA A 918 -9.59 67.03 2.02
C ALA A 918 -9.34 65.62 2.62
N SER A 919 -9.12 65.52 3.93
CA SER A 919 -8.89 64.27 4.67
C SER A 919 -10.17 63.48 4.99
N GLY A 920 -10.90 63.06 3.96
CA GLY A 920 -12.14 62.27 4.09
C GLY A 920 -11.90 60.77 4.31
N SER A 921 -12.74 60.14 5.13
CA SER A 921 -12.61 58.72 5.53
C SER A 921 -13.37 57.73 4.61
N GLY A 922 -13.54 58.05 3.33
CA GLY A 922 -14.33 57.26 2.39
C GLY A 922 -13.49 56.28 1.57
N THR A 923 -13.89 55.00 1.56
CA THR A 923 -13.33 53.97 0.67
C THR A 923 -14.29 53.66 -0.47
N LEU A 924 -13.77 53.56 -1.69
CA LEU A 924 -14.48 53.00 -2.83
C LEU A 924 -14.25 51.48 -2.87
N ASP A 925 -15.34 50.73 -2.79
CA ASP A 925 -15.35 49.30 -3.04
C ASP A 925 -15.48 49.07 -4.56
N ALA A 926 -14.51 48.38 -5.14
CA ALA A 926 -14.41 48.08 -6.56
C ALA A 926 -14.15 46.59 -6.77
N SER A 927 -14.64 46.03 -7.87
CA SER A 927 -14.45 44.62 -8.24
C SER A 927 -13.94 44.48 -9.66
N VAL A 928 -12.95 43.62 -9.84
CA VAL A 928 -12.41 43.16 -11.11
C VAL A 928 -12.81 41.71 -11.30
N GLY A 929 -13.40 41.38 -12.45
CA GLY A 929 -13.78 40.04 -12.86
C GLY A 929 -13.44 39.80 -14.33
N GLY A 930 -13.14 38.57 -14.73
CA GLY A 930 -12.88 38.24 -16.13
C GLY A 930 -12.14 36.92 -16.30
N GLN A 931 -11.60 36.68 -17.50
CA GLN A 931 -10.87 35.47 -17.84
C GLN A 931 -9.54 35.80 -18.54
N ILE A 932 -8.49 35.06 -18.17
CA ILE A 932 -7.20 35.09 -18.84
C ILE A 932 -7.07 33.81 -19.66
N ARG A 933 -6.74 33.93 -20.95
CA ARG A 933 -6.63 32.82 -21.91
C ARG A 933 -5.28 32.91 -22.64
N LEU A 934 -4.37 31.96 -22.37
CA LEU A 934 -2.98 32.01 -22.85
C LEU A 934 -2.58 30.65 -23.44
N GLY A 935 -2.34 30.61 -24.75
CA GLY A 935 -1.69 29.50 -25.43
C GLY A 935 -0.18 29.67 -25.40
N VAL A 936 0.55 28.68 -24.88
CA VAL A 936 1.99 28.74 -24.65
C VAL A 936 2.67 27.55 -25.31
N ARG A 937 3.71 27.78 -26.11
CA ARG A 937 4.54 26.72 -26.72
C ARG A 937 5.92 26.71 -26.10
N VAL A 938 6.42 25.53 -25.76
CA VAL A 938 7.72 25.33 -25.08
C VAL A 938 8.52 24.26 -25.82
N ALA A 939 9.67 24.63 -26.39
CA ALA A 939 10.49 23.70 -27.16
C ALA A 939 11.16 22.65 -26.26
N LEU A 940 11.13 21.37 -26.70
CA LEU A 940 11.67 20.24 -25.94
C LEU A 940 13.16 20.00 -26.27
N LYS A 941 14.04 20.83 -25.72
CA LYS A 941 15.50 20.76 -25.95
C LYS A 941 16.33 21.09 -24.71
N ARG A 942 17.61 20.69 -24.71
CA ARG A 942 18.54 20.82 -23.57
C ARG A 942 19.05 22.25 -23.36
N ASP A 943 19.20 23.01 -24.45
CA ASP A 943 19.73 24.38 -24.52
C ASP A 943 18.63 25.46 -24.47
N PHE A 944 17.58 25.23 -23.68
CA PHE A 944 16.39 26.10 -23.64
C PHE A 944 16.70 27.55 -23.24
N ASP A 945 16.46 28.50 -24.17
CA ASP A 945 16.52 29.94 -23.98
C ASP A 945 15.10 30.52 -23.91
N LEU A 946 14.75 31.07 -22.74
CA LEU A 946 13.46 31.70 -22.46
C LEU A 946 13.08 32.80 -23.47
N ALA A 947 14.06 33.47 -24.10
CA ALA A 947 13.82 34.55 -25.05
C ALA A 947 13.49 34.06 -26.48
N ARG A 948 13.59 32.75 -26.75
CA ARG A 948 13.49 32.18 -28.11
C ARG A 948 12.66 30.90 -28.19
N ASP A 949 12.75 30.06 -27.18
CA ASP A 949 12.17 28.71 -27.14
C ASP A 949 10.84 28.65 -26.37
N LEU A 950 10.44 29.77 -25.77
CA LEU A 950 9.10 30.06 -25.26
C LEU A 950 8.38 30.95 -26.27
N LEU A 951 7.21 30.52 -26.75
CA LEU A 951 6.34 31.33 -27.63
C LEU A 951 4.93 31.39 -27.05
N ILE A 952 4.20 32.47 -27.36
CA ILE A 952 2.79 32.66 -27.01
C ILE A 952 1.97 32.62 -28.30
N ASP A 953 0.92 31.80 -28.35
CA ASP A 953 -0.01 31.74 -29.47
C ASP A 953 -0.76 33.07 -29.61
N THR A 954 -0.91 33.56 -30.84
CA THR A 954 -1.57 34.85 -31.12
C THR A 954 -3.10 34.82 -30.93
N ASP A 955 -3.70 33.66 -30.61
CA ASP A 955 -5.09 33.51 -30.16
C ASP A 955 -5.27 33.78 -28.65
N SER A 956 -4.18 34.05 -27.93
CA SER A 956 -4.16 34.45 -26.52
C SER A 956 -4.72 35.85 -26.29
N GLY A 957 -5.39 36.05 -25.15
CA GLY A 957 -5.95 37.34 -24.76
C GLY A 957 -6.41 37.39 -23.30
N LEU A 958 -6.68 38.61 -22.83
CA LEU A 958 -7.23 38.88 -21.51
C LEU A 958 -8.55 39.64 -21.69
N ASP A 959 -9.65 39.04 -21.25
CA ASP A 959 -10.97 39.68 -21.21
C ASP A 959 -11.28 40.04 -19.75
N LEU A 960 -11.13 41.31 -19.37
CA LEU A 960 -11.27 41.79 -17.98
C LEU A 960 -12.30 42.92 -17.87
N GLU A 961 -13.04 42.94 -16.78
CA GLU A 961 -14.02 43.96 -16.44
C GLU A 961 -13.75 44.49 -15.03
N ALA A 962 -13.75 45.81 -14.87
CA ALA A 962 -13.59 46.50 -13.59
C ALA A 962 -14.80 47.40 -13.33
N SER A 963 -15.58 47.06 -12.30
CA SER A 963 -16.77 47.81 -11.87
C SER A 963 -16.57 48.38 -10.47
N ALA A 964 -17.13 49.56 -10.20
CA ALA A 964 -17.14 50.15 -8.87
C ALA A 964 -18.42 50.95 -8.65
N ARG A 965 -18.96 50.91 -7.43
CA ARG A 965 -20.18 51.63 -7.05
C ARG A 965 -20.06 52.18 -5.64
N LEU A 966 -20.46 53.45 -5.48
CA LEU A 966 -20.59 54.11 -4.19
C LEU A 966 -21.74 55.11 -4.23
N ASP A 967 -22.75 54.90 -3.38
CA ASP A 967 -23.77 55.89 -3.05
C ASP A 967 -23.58 56.23 -1.55
N GLY A 968 -23.39 57.48 -1.13
CA GLY A 968 -23.05 57.78 0.28
C GLY A 968 -22.75 59.24 0.67
N THR A 969 -21.93 59.44 1.71
CA THR A 969 -21.56 60.78 2.25
C THR A 969 -20.12 60.89 2.79
N ILE A 970 -19.36 61.72 2.07
CA ILE A 970 -17.99 62.24 2.16
C ILE A 970 -17.65 63.31 3.20
N LYS A 971 -17.65 63.05 4.51
CA LYS A 971 -17.18 64.08 5.48
C LYS A 971 -15.65 64.26 5.43
N ALA A 972 -15.20 65.48 5.19
CA ALA A 972 -13.80 65.94 5.23
C ALA A 972 -13.72 67.35 5.85
N ASN A 973 -12.52 67.84 6.18
CA ASN A 973 -12.31 69.20 6.67
C ASN A 973 -11.32 69.94 5.76
N ILE A 974 -11.68 71.12 5.25
CA ILE A 974 -10.79 71.99 4.47
C ILE A 974 -10.41 73.17 5.37
N GLY A 975 -9.25 73.06 6.03
CA GLY A 975 -8.88 73.98 7.11
C GLY A 975 -9.91 73.91 8.25
N PRO A 976 -10.50 75.05 8.70
CA PRO A 976 -11.54 75.05 9.73
C PRO A 976 -12.94 74.70 9.22
N LEU A 977 -13.14 74.49 7.91
CA LEU A 977 -14.45 74.25 7.32
C LEU A 977 -14.77 72.74 7.22
N PRO A 978 -15.81 72.23 7.90
CA PRO A 978 -16.30 70.87 7.68
C PRO A 978 -17.12 70.82 6.39
N VAL A 979 -16.58 70.09 5.40
CA VAL A 979 -17.18 69.91 4.07
C VAL A 979 -17.66 68.47 3.93
N SER A 980 -18.94 68.27 3.63
CA SER A 980 -19.47 66.94 3.30
C SER A 980 -19.81 66.84 1.81
N VAL A 981 -19.15 65.91 1.12
CA VAL A 981 -19.51 65.51 -0.25
C VAL A 981 -20.64 64.48 -0.17
N GLY A 982 -21.87 64.90 -0.43
CA GLY A 982 -23.09 64.15 -0.13
C GLY A 982 -23.76 64.59 1.17
N LYS A 983 -25.05 64.30 1.25
CA LYS A 983 -25.93 64.43 2.40
C LYS A 983 -26.78 63.16 2.49
N ALA A 984 -26.68 62.44 3.60
CA ALA A 984 -27.39 61.17 3.79
C ALA A 984 -28.90 61.30 3.56
N ASP A 985 -29.49 60.29 2.93
CA ASP A 985 -30.91 60.08 2.61
C ASP A 985 -31.60 61.14 1.72
N ASP A 986 -31.07 62.35 1.63
CA ASP A 986 -31.64 63.50 0.90
C ASP A 986 -30.88 63.79 -0.40
N ASP A 987 -29.53 63.75 -0.38
CA ASP A 987 -28.68 64.00 -1.54
C ASP A 987 -27.32 63.27 -1.46
N PRO A 988 -27.33 61.92 -1.57
CA PRO A 988 -26.11 61.14 -1.50
C PRO A 988 -25.20 61.43 -2.69
N MET A 989 -23.90 61.49 -2.42
CA MET A 989 -22.86 61.42 -3.43
C MET A 989 -22.97 60.10 -4.19
N GLN A 990 -23.02 60.14 -5.52
CA GLN A 990 -23.08 58.96 -6.38
C GLN A 990 -21.80 58.84 -7.20
N ALA A 991 -21.20 57.67 -7.25
CA ALA A 991 -20.12 57.32 -8.17
C ALA A 991 -20.35 55.89 -8.70
N ARG A 992 -20.40 55.73 -10.02
CA ARG A 992 -20.58 54.45 -10.72
C ARG A 992 -19.56 54.36 -11.86
N LEU A 993 -18.94 53.19 -12.00
CA LEU A 993 -17.86 52.92 -12.94
C LEU A 993 -18.01 51.49 -13.47
N ALA A 994 -17.84 51.31 -14.78
CA ALA A 994 -17.80 50.01 -15.46
C ALA A 994 -16.85 50.08 -16.68
N TYR A 995 -15.60 49.69 -16.47
CA TYR A 995 -14.57 49.63 -17.50
C TYR A 995 -14.33 48.20 -17.99
N GLY A 996 -14.62 47.96 -19.27
CA GLY A 996 -14.19 46.75 -19.97
C GLY A 996 -12.79 46.95 -20.55
N VAL A 997 -11.90 45.98 -20.35
CA VAL A 997 -10.52 45.95 -20.83
C VAL A 997 -10.32 44.65 -21.60
N ASN A 998 -10.24 44.74 -22.93
CA ASN A 998 -9.87 43.63 -23.78
C ASN A 998 -8.46 43.83 -24.33
N LEU A 999 -7.55 42.90 -24.00
CA LEU A 999 -6.17 42.89 -24.48
C LEU A 999 -5.97 41.68 -25.39
N ARG A 1000 -5.67 41.95 -26.66
CA ARG A 1000 -5.43 40.93 -27.70
C ARG A 1000 -4.25 41.35 -28.56
N TYR A 1001 -3.60 40.38 -29.21
CA TYR A 1001 -2.47 40.64 -30.08
C TYR A 1001 -2.92 41.08 -31.48
N ASP A 1002 -2.45 42.24 -31.95
CA ASP A 1002 -2.69 42.75 -33.33
C ASP A 1002 -1.36 42.95 -34.10
N GLY A 1003 -0.27 42.34 -33.65
CA GLY A 1003 0.91 42.18 -34.50
C GLY A 1003 0.53 41.31 -35.72
N GLY A 1004 0.97 41.68 -36.92
CA GLY A 1004 0.54 41.06 -38.18
C GLY A 1004 0.92 39.58 -38.41
N SER A 1005 1.42 38.88 -37.39
CA SER A 1005 1.68 37.42 -37.40
C SER A 1005 0.41 36.63 -37.06
N ARG A 1006 0.30 35.43 -37.62
CA ARG A 1006 -0.66 34.39 -37.17
C ARG A 1006 0.03 33.16 -36.58
N GLU A 1007 1.35 33.22 -36.46
CA GLU A 1007 2.20 32.21 -35.83
C GLU A 1007 2.62 32.71 -34.45
N ALA A 1008 2.83 31.78 -33.51
CA ALA A 1008 3.18 32.10 -32.12
C ALA A 1008 4.50 32.87 -32.01
N VAL A 1009 4.54 33.90 -31.15
CA VAL A 1009 5.65 34.86 -31.04
C VAL A 1009 6.29 34.85 -29.65
N PRO A 1010 7.55 35.30 -29.48
CA PRO A 1010 8.18 35.42 -28.15
C PRO A 1010 7.36 36.32 -27.20
N PRO A 1011 7.40 36.08 -25.86
CA PRO A 1011 6.64 36.87 -24.89
C PRO A 1011 6.86 38.39 -24.98
N ALA A 1012 8.09 38.83 -25.21
CA ALA A 1012 8.40 40.25 -25.36
C ALA A 1012 7.63 40.89 -26.54
N ASP A 1013 7.60 40.20 -27.69
CA ASP A 1013 6.90 40.67 -28.89
C ASP A 1013 5.37 40.57 -28.73
N PHE A 1014 4.88 39.53 -28.04
CA PHE A 1014 3.46 39.38 -27.70
C PHE A 1014 2.98 40.56 -26.84
N PHE A 1015 3.61 40.81 -25.69
CA PHE A 1015 3.17 41.84 -24.75
C PHE A 1015 3.42 43.27 -25.28
N ALA A 1016 4.42 43.50 -26.13
CA ALA A 1016 4.63 44.79 -26.80
C ALA A 1016 3.62 45.07 -27.92
N GLY A 1017 3.09 44.02 -28.56
CA GLY A 1017 2.10 44.05 -29.65
C GLY A 1017 0.65 43.79 -29.23
N LEU A 1018 0.33 43.97 -27.94
CA LEU A 1018 -1.06 44.00 -27.47
C LEU A 1018 -1.75 45.30 -27.86
N ASP A 1019 -2.91 45.19 -28.50
CA ASP A 1019 -3.88 46.27 -28.63
C ASP A 1019 -4.88 46.26 -27.44
N LEU A 1020 -5.54 47.40 -27.22
CA LEU A 1020 -6.49 47.64 -26.14
C LEU A 1020 -7.85 48.13 -26.67
N SER A 1021 -8.82 47.23 -26.66
CA SER A 1021 -10.23 47.59 -26.87
C SER A 1021 -10.92 47.83 -25.53
N LEU A 1022 -11.61 48.97 -25.40
CA LEU A 1022 -12.27 49.40 -24.16
C LEU A 1022 -13.80 49.31 -24.26
N ASN A 1023 -14.44 48.88 -23.18
CA ASN A 1023 -15.89 48.93 -22.94
C ASN A 1023 -16.79 48.20 -23.95
N GLU A 1024 -16.24 47.29 -24.77
CA GLU A 1024 -17.01 46.44 -25.70
C GLU A 1024 -18.08 45.61 -24.98
N THR A 1025 -17.75 45.10 -23.79
CA THR A 1025 -18.56 44.15 -23.02
C THR A 1025 -19.30 44.77 -21.83
N THR A 1026 -18.98 46.00 -21.42
CA THR A 1026 -19.62 46.66 -20.26
C THR A 1026 -20.87 47.43 -20.64
N GLU A 1027 -21.88 47.40 -19.78
CA GLU A 1027 -23.07 48.26 -19.87
C GLU A 1027 -22.74 49.71 -19.46
N PRO A 1028 -23.41 50.73 -20.05
CA PRO A 1028 -23.20 52.12 -19.68
C PRO A 1028 -23.70 52.42 -18.25
N VAL A 1029 -22.96 53.25 -17.51
CA VAL A 1029 -23.31 53.67 -16.15
C VAL A 1029 -23.98 55.04 -16.13
N THR A 1030 -25.02 55.19 -15.32
CA THR A 1030 -25.75 56.45 -15.11
C THR A 1030 -25.76 56.84 -13.64
N CYS A 1031 -25.70 58.14 -13.34
CA CYS A 1031 -26.05 58.67 -12.03
C CYS A 1031 -27.46 59.26 -12.11
N ASP A 1032 -28.29 59.00 -11.12
CA ASP A 1032 -29.71 59.35 -11.17
C ASP A 1032 -29.91 60.88 -11.13
N ARG A 1033 -28.95 61.58 -10.49
CA ARG A 1033 -28.89 63.03 -10.29
C ARG A 1033 -28.01 63.80 -11.29
N ASP A 1034 -27.41 63.16 -12.29
CA ASP A 1034 -26.71 63.90 -13.35
C ASP A 1034 -27.76 64.54 -14.30
N PRO A 1035 -27.79 65.88 -14.45
CA PRO A 1035 -28.77 66.56 -15.30
C PRO A 1035 -28.69 66.20 -16.79
N ARG A 1036 -27.59 65.57 -17.23
CA ARG A 1036 -27.34 65.16 -18.64
C ARG A 1036 -27.18 63.65 -18.81
N ARG A 1037 -27.58 62.84 -17.82
CA ARG A 1037 -27.42 61.37 -17.80
C ARG A 1037 -28.01 60.64 -19.02
N ASP A 1038 -29.00 61.25 -19.69
CA ASP A 1038 -29.75 60.68 -20.80
C ASP A 1038 -29.17 61.10 -22.18
N GLU A 1039 -28.08 61.88 -22.22
CA GLU A 1039 -27.50 62.45 -23.45
C GLU A 1039 -26.36 61.61 -24.08
N THR A 1040 -25.69 60.73 -23.32
CA THR A 1040 -24.57 59.90 -23.83
C THR A 1040 -24.25 58.70 -22.94
N ASP A 1041 -23.82 57.59 -23.55
CA ASP A 1041 -23.24 56.43 -22.85
C ASP A 1041 -21.94 56.82 -22.10
N LEU A 1042 -21.87 56.50 -20.80
CA LEU A 1042 -20.70 56.73 -19.94
C LEU A 1042 -20.12 55.42 -19.41
N ALA A 1043 -18.80 55.36 -19.22
CA ALA A 1043 -18.10 54.28 -18.51
C ALA A 1043 -17.72 54.67 -17.06
N LEU A 1044 -17.68 55.96 -16.76
CA LEU A 1044 -17.75 56.48 -15.40
C LEU A 1044 -18.73 57.66 -15.35
N CYS A 1045 -19.55 57.67 -14.32
CA CYS A 1045 -20.34 58.81 -13.88
C CYS A 1045 -20.11 59.03 -12.39
N ALA A 1046 -19.86 60.26 -11.95
CA ALA A 1046 -19.95 60.63 -10.55
C ALA A 1046 -20.57 62.01 -10.37
N VAL A 1047 -21.56 62.10 -9.46
CA VAL A 1047 -22.21 63.33 -9.02
C VAL A 1047 -21.80 63.54 -7.56
N LEU A 1048 -21.03 64.59 -7.33
CA LEU A 1048 -20.36 64.88 -6.06
C LEU A 1048 -20.93 66.20 -5.48
N PRO A 1049 -22.15 66.19 -4.91
CA PRO A 1049 -22.76 67.38 -4.31
C PRO A 1049 -22.00 67.78 -3.04
N ALA A 1050 -21.63 69.05 -2.91
CA ALA A 1050 -20.83 69.54 -1.79
C ALA A 1050 -21.65 70.41 -0.84
N TYR A 1051 -21.46 70.18 0.45
CA TYR A 1051 -22.16 70.87 1.53
C TYR A 1051 -21.16 71.37 2.58
N VAL A 1052 -21.44 72.51 3.21
CA VAL A 1052 -20.72 73.04 4.37
C VAL A 1052 -21.73 73.20 5.51
N ASN A 1053 -21.44 72.60 6.67
CA ASN A 1053 -22.39 72.53 7.81
C ASN A 1053 -23.82 72.07 7.43
N GLY A 1054 -23.96 71.23 6.39
CA GLY A 1054 -25.25 70.72 5.91
C GLY A 1054 -26.05 71.64 4.98
N SER A 1055 -25.53 72.83 4.65
CA SER A 1055 -26.03 73.71 3.58
C SER A 1055 -25.23 73.51 2.29
N PRO A 1056 -25.84 73.60 1.09
CA PRO A 1056 -25.12 73.47 -0.17
C PRO A 1056 -24.06 74.56 -0.35
N ILE A 1057 -22.98 74.29 -1.10
CA ILE A 1057 -21.90 75.26 -1.34
C ILE A 1057 -22.28 76.48 -2.18
N THR A 1058 -23.34 76.41 -3.00
CA THR A 1058 -23.79 77.50 -3.87
C THR A 1058 -25.23 77.92 -3.57
N ALA A 1059 -25.53 79.20 -3.77
CA ALA A 1059 -26.86 79.78 -3.53
C ALA A 1059 -27.88 79.49 -4.66
N ASP A 1060 -27.41 79.05 -5.83
CA ASP A 1060 -28.24 78.76 -7.02
C ASP A 1060 -28.76 77.30 -7.08
N GLY A 1061 -28.31 76.45 -6.15
CA GLY A 1061 -28.61 75.03 -6.11
C GLY A 1061 -27.70 74.14 -6.95
N ARG A 1062 -26.82 74.68 -7.82
CA ARG A 1062 -25.82 73.92 -8.59
C ARG A 1062 -24.57 73.67 -7.75
N HIS A 1063 -24.73 72.87 -6.69
CA HIS A 1063 -23.71 72.67 -5.68
C HIS A 1063 -22.91 71.37 -5.86
N ALA A 1064 -23.00 70.74 -7.04
CA ALA A 1064 -22.37 69.45 -7.34
C ALA A 1064 -21.28 69.54 -8.41
N LEU A 1065 -20.16 68.91 -8.11
CA LEU A 1065 -19.10 68.61 -9.08
C LEU A 1065 -19.51 67.34 -9.83
N VAL A 1066 -19.67 67.41 -11.15
CA VAL A 1066 -20.07 66.25 -11.98
C VAL A 1066 -18.91 65.80 -12.86
N LEU A 1067 -18.57 64.52 -12.78
CA LEU A 1067 -17.48 63.87 -13.51
C LEU A 1067 -18.08 62.81 -14.44
N ARG A 1068 -17.75 62.89 -15.73
CA ARG A 1068 -18.29 62.02 -16.78
C ARG A 1068 -17.15 61.56 -17.69
N LEU A 1069 -17.02 60.25 -17.91
CA LEU A 1069 -16.09 59.69 -18.90
C LEU A 1069 -16.88 58.85 -19.92
N PRO A 1070 -16.65 59.07 -21.23
CA PRO A 1070 -17.43 58.42 -22.28
C PRO A 1070 -17.21 56.91 -22.28
N ARG A 1071 -18.22 56.16 -22.75
CA ARG A 1071 -18.05 54.72 -23.01
C ARG A 1071 -17.11 54.45 -24.19
N ALA A 1072 -17.10 55.30 -25.20
CA ALA A 1072 -16.21 55.20 -26.37
C ALA A 1072 -15.59 56.56 -26.74
N ALA A 1073 -14.28 56.58 -26.97
CA ALA A 1073 -13.49 57.73 -27.40
C ALA A 1073 -12.14 57.26 -28.00
N PRO A 1074 -11.42 58.10 -28.76
CA PRO A 1074 -10.03 57.83 -29.13
C PRO A 1074 -9.18 57.54 -27.88
N LEU A 1075 -8.31 56.53 -27.93
CA LEU A 1075 -7.66 56.00 -26.73
C LEU A 1075 -6.82 57.06 -25.96
N ALA A 1076 -6.17 57.98 -26.69
CA ALA A 1076 -5.41 59.08 -26.10
C ALA A 1076 -6.30 60.16 -25.42
N ASP A 1077 -7.56 60.29 -25.85
CA ASP A 1077 -8.53 61.21 -25.28
C ASP A 1077 -9.40 60.55 -24.19
N MET A 1078 -9.35 59.22 -24.00
CA MET A 1078 -10.32 58.47 -23.19
C MET A 1078 -10.42 58.95 -21.74
N PHE A 1079 -9.28 59.18 -21.08
CA PHE A 1079 -9.20 59.56 -19.66
C PHE A 1079 -8.94 61.07 -19.44
N ASP A 1080 -8.88 61.86 -20.51
CA ASP A 1080 -8.67 63.30 -20.44
C ASP A 1080 -9.96 64.02 -20.01
N LEU A 1081 -9.88 64.79 -18.92
CA LEU A 1081 -10.98 65.55 -18.33
C LEU A 1081 -11.17 66.94 -18.95
N THR A 1082 -10.19 67.42 -19.73
CA THR A 1082 -10.23 68.70 -20.45
C THR A 1082 -10.96 68.61 -21.79
N LYS A 1083 -11.24 67.37 -22.23
CA LYS A 1083 -12.04 67.08 -23.43
C LYS A 1083 -13.53 67.15 -23.09
N LYS A 1084 -14.34 67.37 -24.11
CA LYS A 1084 -15.80 67.30 -24.02
C LYS A 1084 -16.33 65.92 -24.41
N LEU A 1085 -17.62 65.71 -24.18
CA LEU A 1085 -18.42 64.62 -24.74
C LEU A 1085 -19.14 65.13 -26.01
N PRO A 1086 -19.78 64.25 -26.80
CA PRO A 1086 -20.75 64.68 -27.81
C PRO A 1086 -21.79 65.65 -27.22
N GLY A 1087 -22.24 66.64 -28.00
CA GLY A 1087 -23.15 67.69 -27.52
C GLY A 1087 -22.49 68.86 -26.77
N ASP A 1088 -21.15 68.99 -26.82
CA ASP A 1088 -20.37 70.05 -26.17
C ASP A 1088 -20.43 70.02 -24.61
N ILE A 1089 -20.82 68.87 -24.04
CA ILE A 1089 -20.93 68.63 -22.59
C ILE A 1089 -19.53 68.51 -21.96
N GLU A 1090 -19.30 69.21 -20.85
CA GLU A 1090 -18.06 69.08 -20.08
C GLU A 1090 -17.96 67.73 -19.37
N ARG A 1091 -16.76 67.11 -19.42
CA ARG A 1091 -16.43 65.89 -18.67
C ARG A 1091 -16.17 66.15 -17.19
N LEU A 1092 -15.80 67.38 -16.84
CA LEU A 1092 -15.64 67.85 -15.47
C LEU A 1092 -16.42 69.17 -15.31
N GLU A 1093 -17.69 69.05 -14.92
CA GLU A 1093 -18.56 70.19 -14.67
C GLU A 1093 -18.37 70.65 -13.22
N VAL A 1094 -17.51 71.66 -13.03
CA VAL A 1094 -17.23 72.30 -11.74
C VAL A 1094 -18.26 73.40 -11.49
N PRO A 1095 -18.90 73.49 -10.31
CA PRO A 1095 -19.83 74.57 -10.00
C PRO A 1095 -19.10 75.90 -9.82
N GLU A 1096 -19.76 77.02 -10.12
CA GLU A 1096 -19.18 78.36 -9.96
C GLU A 1096 -19.17 78.76 -8.47
N PHE A 1097 -17.98 78.92 -7.89
CA PHE A 1097 -17.77 79.27 -6.49
C PHE A 1097 -17.65 80.79 -6.28
N ASP A 1098 -18.70 81.44 -5.78
CA ASP A 1098 -18.62 82.81 -5.26
C ASP A 1098 -18.71 82.84 -3.72
N PHE A 1099 -17.54 82.95 -3.07
CA PHE A 1099 -17.40 83.07 -1.61
C PHE A 1099 -18.10 84.31 -1.01
N SER A 1100 -18.47 85.31 -1.81
CA SER A 1100 -19.23 86.48 -1.34
C SER A 1100 -20.72 86.21 -1.14
N THR A 1101 -21.24 85.08 -1.64
CA THR A 1101 -22.66 84.71 -1.57
C THR A 1101 -23.02 83.74 -0.44
N LEU A 1102 -22.05 83.38 0.42
CA LEU A 1102 -22.25 82.43 1.52
C LEU A 1102 -23.35 82.91 2.49
N PRO A 1103 -24.28 82.03 2.92
CA PRO A 1103 -25.42 82.42 3.76
C PRO A 1103 -24.99 82.90 5.16
N ALA A 1104 -25.65 83.96 5.63
CA ALA A 1104 -25.40 84.54 6.95
C ALA A 1104 -25.67 83.53 8.07
N GLY A 1105 -24.64 83.20 8.84
CA GLY A 1105 -24.64 82.12 9.85
C GLY A 1105 -23.39 81.25 9.82
N LEU A 1106 -22.62 81.29 8.73
CA LEU A 1106 -21.28 80.69 8.63
C LEU A 1106 -20.24 81.52 9.40
N GLU A 1107 -20.32 81.51 10.73
CA GLU A 1107 -19.23 81.96 11.59
C GLU A 1107 -18.03 81.00 11.45
N LEU A 1108 -16.84 81.55 11.21
CA LEU A 1108 -15.60 80.77 11.17
C LEU A 1108 -15.26 80.30 12.59
N ASP A 1109 -15.34 78.99 12.84
CA ASP A 1109 -14.97 78.41 14.13
C ASP A 1109 -13.44 78.38 14.31
N TRP A 1110 -12.91 79.51 14.76
CA TRP A 1110 -11.51 79.71 15.09
C TRP A 1110 -11.01 78.90 16.31
N SER A 1111 -11.87 78.17 17.03
CA SER A 1111 -11.41 77.29 18.12
C SER A 1111 -10.46 76.20 17.59
N ASN A 1112 -10.76 75.68 16.39
CA ASN A 1112 -9.93 74.70 15.67
C ASN A 1112 -8.56 75.25 15.25
N LEU A 1113 -8.37 76.58 15.21
CA LEU A 1113 -7.06 77.17 14.93
C LEU A 1113 -6.10 76.95 16.11
N GLY A 1114 -6.61 76.97 17.35
CA GLY A 1114 -5.83 76.63 18.54
C GLY A 1114 -5.37 75.17 18.49
N ASP A 1115 -6.29 74.25 18.21
CA ASP A 1115 -6.00 72.82 18.11
C ASP A 1115 -5.04 72.47 16.95
N GLY A 1116 -5.17 73.16 15.81
CA GLY A 1116 -4.23 73.04 14.69
C GLY A 1116 -2.81 73.51 15.03
N ILE A 1117 -2.69 74.62 15.77
CA ILE A 1117 -1.39 75.15 16.21
C ILE A 1117 -0.78 74.28 17.32
N ASP A 1118 -1.55 73.84 18.33
CA ASP A 1118 -1.06 72.93 19.38
C ASP A 1118 -0.60 71.59 18.74
N ARG A 1119 -1.32 71.04 17.74
CA ARG A 1119 -0.89 69.83 17.01
C ARG A 1119 0.35 70.06 16.15
N TYR A 1120 0.46 71.18 15.44
CA TYR A 1120 1.66 71.53 14.66
C TYR A 1120 2.90 71.69 15.54
N LEU A 1121 2.77 72.39 16.68
CA LEU A 1121 3.85 72.56 17.66
C LEU A 1121 4.21 71.22 18.34
N THR A 1122 3.23 70.37 18.66
CA THR A 1122 3.48 69.02 19.20
C THR A 1122 4.17 68.12 18.18
N ALA A 1123 3.82 68.22 16.90
CA ALA A 1123 4.48 67.50 15.83
C ALA A 1123 5.92 68.01 15.60
N LEU A 1124 6.17 69.32 15.74
CA LEU A 1124 7.53 69.88 15.75
C LEU A 1124 8.35 69.41 16.96
N GLU A 1125 7.82 69.48 18.17
CA GLU A 1125 8.50 69.01 19.41
C GLU A 1125 8.85 67.52 19.29
N THR A 1126 7.89 66.71 18.84
CA THR A 1126 8.07 65.27 18.61
C THR A 1126 9.12 65.01 17.53
N GLY A 1127 9.00 65.66 16.37
CA GLY A 1127 9.94 65.53 15.25
C GLY A 1127 11.37 65.93 15.64
N MET A 1128 11.54 67.02 16.37
CA MET A 1128 12.85 67.46 16.86
C MET A 1128 13.45 66.50 17.90
N ARG A 1129 12.65 65.92 18.81
CA ARG A 1129 13.14 64.92 19.77
C ARG A 1129 13.44 63.56 19.16
N THR A 1130 12.70 63.15 18.12
CA THR A 1130 13.05 61.98 17.30
C THR A 1130 14.33 62.23 16.49
N ALA A 1131 14.50 63.43 15.92
CA ALA A 1131 15.70 63.81 15.18
C ALA A 1131 16.95 63.99 16.06
N SER A 1132 16.82 64.49 17.30
CA SER A 1132 17.94 64.54 18.27
C SER A 1132 18.31 63.17 18.84
N TYR A 1133 17.47 62.14 18.58
CA TYR A 1133 17.55 60.80 19.16
C TYR A 1133 17.64 60.80 20.70
N GLY A 1134 16.94 61.76 21.32
CA GLY A 1134 16.98 62.00 22.77
C GLY A 1134 18.27 62.64 23.28
N GLY A 1135 19.03 63.33 22.43
CA GLY A 1135 20.29 64.01 22.79
C GLY A 1135 21.54 63.12 22.67
N ARG A 1136 21.53 62.10 21.79
CA ARG A 1136 22.64 61.13 21.65
C ARG A 1136 23.57 61.38 20.45
N LEU A 1137 23.41 62.50 19.74
CA LEU A 1137 24.18 62.87 18.54
C LEU A 1137 25.12 64.06 18.86
N PRO A 1138 26.45 63.87 18.87
CA PRO A 1138 27.40 64.72 19.63
C PRO A 1138 27.79 66.07 18.97
N LEU A 1139 26.88 66.67 18.20
CA LEU A 1139 27.08 67.98 17.54
C LEU A 1139 25.78 68.65 17.10
N VAL A 1140 24.74 67.87 16.75
CA VAL A 1140 23.41 68.37 16.33
C VAL A 1140 22.34 68.07 17.37
N GLY A 1141 22.61 67.16 18.31
CA GLY A 1141 21.68 66.80 19.38
C GLY A 1141 21.33 67.97 20.29
N ASP A 1142 22.32 68.71 20.79
CA ASP A 1142 22.12 69.76 21.79
C ASP A 1142 21.37 70.99 21.26
N ASP A 1143 21.60 71.39 20.00
CA ASP A 1143 20.88 72.50 19.36
C ASP A 1143 19.41 72.12 19.11
N LEU A 1144 19.13 70.88 18.68
CA LEU A 1144 17.75 70.37 18.54
C LEU A 1144 17.06 70.18 19.90
N GLN A 1145 17.81 69.81 20.93
CA GLN A 1145 17.31 69.69 22.31
C GLN A 1145 16.91 71.08 22.85
N GLN A 1146 17.77 72.09 22.68
CA GLN A 1146 17.47 73.49 23.03
C GLN A 1146 16.29 74.04 22.21
N GLY A 1147 16.16 73.67 20.94
CA GLY A 1147 15.00 73.99 20.11
C GLY A 1147 13.69 73.42 20.66
N ALA A 1148 13.67 72.13 21.02
CA ALA A 1148 12.51 71.49 21.63
C ALA A 1148 12.15 72.10 23.00
N ASP A 1149 13.15 72.36 23.84
CA ASP A 1149 12.94 72.91 25.18
C ASP A 1149 12.65 74.44 25.18
N PHE A 1150 12.86 75.13 24.05
CA PHE A 1150 12.35 76.49 23.79
C PHE A 1150 10.88 76.50 23.33
N VAL A 1151 10.43 75.45 22.62
CA VAL A 1151 9.03 75.32 22.18
C VAL A 1151 8.10 74.92 23.33
N ALA A 1152 8.51 74.01 24.21
CA ALA A 1152 7.67 73.48 25.29
C ALA A 1152 7.10 74.54 26.28
N PRO A 1153 7.83 75.61 26.68
CA PRO A 1153 7.27 76.71 27.48
C PRO A 1153 6.21 77.54 26.74
N SER A 1154 6.33 77.65 25.41
CA SER A 1154 5.42 78.42 24.56
C SER A 1154 4.05 77.74 24.46
N ALA A 1155 4.03 76.41 24.28
CA ALA A 1155 2.82 75.58 24.33
C ALA A 1155 2.09 75.59 25.70
N ARG A 1156 2.76 76.05 26.77
CA ARG A 1156 2.13 76.26 28.10
C ARG A 1156 1.58 77.67 28.30
N ARG A 1157 1.97 78.66 27.48
CA ARG A 1157 1.46 80.05 27.58
C ARG A 1157 0.12 80.27 26.87
N SER A 1158 -0.21 79.47 25.85
CA SER A 1158 -1.50 79.52 25.14
C SER A 1158 -2.72 79.23 26.05
N ARG A 1159 -2.52 78.56 27.19
CA ARG A 1159 -3.59 78.02 28.05
C ARG A 1159 -4.08 78.96 29.16
N ARG A 1160 -3.95 80.28 29.02
CA ARG A 1160 -4.50 81.28 29.97
C ARG A 1160 -5.52 82.22 29.29
N PRO A 1161 -6.78 82.30 29.77
CA PRO A 1161 -7.78 83.23 29.25
C PRO A 1161 -7.73 84.62 29.93
N SER A 1162 -8.32 85.63 29.26
CA SER A 1162 -8.65 87.02 29.68
C SER A 1162 -7.74 88.13 29.14
N PRO A 1163 -8.26 89.37 28.93
CA PRO A 1163 -9.65 89.80 28.65
C PRO A 1163 -9.77 90.73 27.42
N SER A 1164 -11.00 91.18 27.12
CA SER A 1164 -11.33 92.10 26.02
C SER A 1164 -10.69 93.50 26.13
N CYS A 1165 -10.32 94.11 25.01
CA CYS A 1165 -10.03 95.56 24.92
C CYS A 1165 -10.42 96.15 23.55
N ARG A 1166 -10.61 97.47 23.46
CA ARG A 1166 -11.08 98.18 22.24
C ARG A 1166 -9.97 99.03 21.59
N THR A 1167 -10.02 99.15 20.26
CA THR A 1167 -9.61 100.32 19.43
C THR A 1167 -8.43 101.22 19.87
N ALA A 1168 -7.35 101.28 19.07
CA ALA A 1168 -6.89 102.51 18.38
C ALA A 1168 -5.57 102.33 17.57
N ALA A 1169 -5.37 103.25 16.60
CA ALA A 1169 -4.36 103.32 15.54
C ALA A 1169 -2.85 103.31 15.92
N GLY A 1170 -1.98 102.94 14.95
CA GLY A 1170 -0.54 103.27 14.95
C GLY A 1170 0.37 102.45 13.99
N CYS A 1171 1.05 103.11 13.04
CA CYS A 1171 2.20 102.61 12.25
C CYS A 1171 3.53 103.23 12.83
N PRO A 1172 4.80 102.99 12.37
CA PRO A 1172 5.26 102.45 11.07
C PRO A 1172 6.55 101.50 11.17
N PRO A 1173 7.65 101.48 10.34
CA PRO A 1173 8.12 100.19 9.74
C PRO A 1173 9.66 99.89 9.55
N ALA A 1174 9.96 98.68 9.01
CA ALA A 1174 11.05 98.28 8.05
C ALA A 1174 12.58 98.22 8.40
N ARG A 1175 13.28 97.17 7.86
CA ARG A 1175 14.71 97.01 7.40
C ARG A 1175 15.29 95.57 7.64
N THR A 1176 16.40 95.03 7.06
CA THR A 1176 16.97 94.87 5.67
C THR A 1176 18.29 94.01 5.69
N CYS A 1177 18.57 93.16 4.67
CA CYS A 1177 19.93 92.63 4.24
C CYS A 1177 20.70 91.66 5.21
N ALA A 1178 21.84 90.97 4.91
CA ALA A 1178 22.59 90.41 3.72
C ALA A 1178 23.92 89.70 4.24
N SER A 1179 24.80 88.92 3.58
CA SER A 1179 24.85 88.04 2.35
C SER A 1179 26.26 87.34 2.19
N GLY A 1180 26.38 86.13 1.59
CA GLY A 1180 27.65 85.43 1.20
C GLY A 1180 28.06 84.23 2.10
N THR A 1181 28.99 83.29 1.78
CA THR A 1181 29.79 82.98 0.55
C THR A 1181 30.38 81.52 0.62
N THR A 1182 30.91 80.96 -0.48
CA THR A 1182 31.51 79.59 -0.64
C THR A 1182 33.07 79.63 -0.78
N PRO A 1183 33.90 78.58 -1.11
CA PRO A 1183 33.66 77.15 -1.45
C PRO A 1183 34.71 76.09 -0.94
N SER A 1184 34.68 74.85 -1.50
CA SER A 1184 35.79 73.87 -1.76
C SER A 1184 35.88 72.51 -1.01
N TRP A 1185 36.54 71.54 -1.67
CA TRP A 1185 36.78 70.08 -1.43
C TRP A 1185 38.24 69.74 -1.87
N PRO A 1186 38.85 68.52 -1.82
CA PRO A 1186 38.40 67.13 -1.50
C PRO A 1186 39.42 66.40 -0.54
N PRO A 1187 39.87 65.11 -0.67
CA PRO A 1187 39.31 63.82 -1.16
C PRO A 1187 39.53 62.56 -0.24
N ARG A 1188 38.92 61.42 -0.65
CA ARG A 1188 39.47 60.01 -0.68
C ARG A 1188 39.34 59.00 0.50
N SER A 1189 39.01 57.76 0.08
CA SER A 1189 39.26 56.41 0.64
C SER A 1189 38.29 55.77 1.65
N ALA A 1190 37.96 54.50 1.37
CA ALA A 1190 37.23 53.51 2.19
C ALA A 1190 38.26 52.63 2.98
N PRO A 1191 37.94 51.48 3.64
CA PRO A 1191 36.69 50.68 3.64
C PRO A 1191 36.24 50.07 5.00
N ALA A 1192 35.14 49.29 4.99
CA ALA A 1192 35.08 47.86 5.42
C ALA A 1192 33.77 47.42 6.14
N CYS A 1193 33.45 46.13 5.96
CA CYS A 1193 32.65 45.22 6.80
C CYS A 1193 31.11 45.36 6.94
N ASN A 1194 30.46 44.33 6.39
CA ASN A 1194 29.14 43.77 6.69
C ASN A 1194 28.62 43.95 8.13
N ARG A 1195 27.29 44.12 8.24
CA ARG A 1195 26.42 43.03 8.74
C ARG A 1195 25.10 43.00 7.98
#